data_AF-A0A1V9Y0T6-F1
#
_entry.id   AF-A0A1V9Y0T6-F1
#
_cell.length_a   1.000
_cell.length_b   1.000
_cell.length_c   1.000
_cell.angle_alpha   90.00
_cell.angle_beta   90.00
_cell.angle_gamma   90.00
#
_symmetry.space_group_name_H-M   'P 1'
#
loop_
_entity.id
_entity.type
_entity.pdbx_description
1 polymer ?
#
loop_
_entity_poly.entity_id
_entity_poly.type
_entity_poly.pdbx_seq_one_letter_code
_entity_poly.pdbx_strand_id
1 'polypeptide(L)'
;AQMVQSSQQYNERLAFLERQLKDAKDKLVQETELVVKLKKKNSELTKNVTQFDETVREQKEKLTHLLVKCGSQERELVSLSTQLDQERQLSGKSGDRAQELQARYTELSEEMERLRKGYSDRSQEIKGLEEKIVAKEKQEAIFQLELKNAQNRFDAEVSSLRSEVTSLSAENKQLLSSSEETTADAVQAIKGKLQDEVEQRQKALQKLQESERHVSVLQVDCKQLQQKWTKQQTDYKVQADKISQLSHEIEEERSRRIHLQNEICQLEVEVSRLSRLENQLQIEKNELEGAVSHFQQELSTFKATHNNLQMQLADLTENLETESSFRVIYKKECEDLREDLEIKTRALQDFEEEKVREIEQFHVRLNQLEKEKNRLIDEHSAQEEEKLDREVEKCKLQAERETLQRQLKESLEKLERTTEEKKELQNKLEKSSTITSFNNINNNHINGSGNTNNNNVSTSTSTNGKTYNNNKVTAKAVNYLVECGSKVEGETYNKKLENEIEALQQKLAKEKVLTQQAVNKLAEVMNRKTAAANQPIKGGGSGGGGSTRSVEYRKKEKECRQLEQDLTTLKARFHSLTAQYEQMKFDMEVNREREEKAIKAVKEMAEQKDRELDDLRRQLENRANLQNPGSLSSLTDLLNDEELARKEGWLSVPNKQNIKRYGWKRQYVVVMNQKVHFFNHEHDQSTAEPTLSLDISRLFHVRPVTQGDVIRANSGDIPKIFQLLYADERENRKEAELSQSVTDYRLHQMVPITFYIPTACDICQKNLWSITPALECRLCRVKIHKEHIKDELKDKEESNKEGAAINHLLPCKVRSVPSKCQARDLLCRAESEHIQQEWVRFLAFQIQKGGYARVRSLGRNTTKSRT
;
A
#
# COMPACT_ATOMS: atom_id res chain seq x y z
N ALA A 1 -5.16 -111.77 -30.71
CA ALA A 1 -5.08 -111.30 -29.31
C ALA A 1 -3.82 -110.46 -29.08
N GLN A 2 -2.67 -111.04 -28.72
CA GLN A 2 -1.49 -110.33 -28.20
C GLN A 2 -0.99 -109.15 -29.06
N MET A 3 -0.92 -109.27 -30.39
CA MET A 3 -0.54 -108.13 -31.27
C MET A 3 -1.47 -106.91 -31.14
N VAL A 4 -2.76 -107.12 -30.89
CA VAL A 4 -3.74 -106.03 -30.73
C VAL A 4 -3.53 -105.32 -29.39
N GLN A 5 -3.30 -106.08 -28.31
CA GLN A 5 -2.94 -105.49 -27.00
C GLN A 5 -1.62 -104.71 -27.08
N SER A 6 -0.61 -105.25 -27.76
CA SER A 6 0.66 -104.56 -27.98
C SER A 6 0.47 -103.25 -28.77
N SER A 7 -0.24 -103.30 -29.90
CA SER A 7 -0.56 -102.10 -30.69
C SER A 7 -1.36 -101.07 -29.89
N GLN A 8 -2.32 -101.51 -29.07
CA GLN A 8 -3.08 -100.63 -28.18
C GLN A 8 -2.16 -99.95 -27.14
N GLN A 9 -1.27 -100.69 -26.48
CA GLN A 9 -0.30 -100.12 -25.53
C GLN A 9 0.66 -99.13 -26.20
N TYR A 10 1.09 -99.37 -27.44
CA TYR A 10 1.87 -98.39 -28.20
C TYR A 10 1.07 -97.12 -28.52
N ASN A 11 -0.20 -97.25 -28.93
CA ASN A 11 -1.06 -96.10 -29.21
C ASN A 11 -1.40 -95.29 -27.94
N GLU A 12 -1.66 -95.95 -26.82
CA GLU A 12 -1.84 -95.30 -25.51
C GLU A 12 -0.58 -94.55 -25.06
N ARG A 13 0.60 -95.14 -25.27
CA ARG A 13 1.90 -94.50 -24.99
C ARG A 13 2.19 -93.33 -25.93
N LEU A 14 1.83 -93.42 -27.21
CA LEU A 14 1.95 -92.31 -28.17
C LEU A 14 1.03 -91.15 -27.76
N ALA A 15 -0.26 -91.41 -27.51
CA ALA A 15 -1.21 -90.39 -27.06
C ALA A 15 -0.79 -89.73 -25.71
N PHE A 16 -0.14 -90.48 -24.82
CA PHE A 16 0.45 -89.94 -23.59
C PHE A 16 1.64 -89.01 -23.87
N LEU A 17 2.55 -89.39 -24.77
CA LEU A 17 3.70 -88.55 -25.17
C LEU A 17 3.26 -87.31 -25.96
N GLU A 18 2.23 -87.42 -26.80
CA GLU A 18 1.62 -86.28 -27.50
C GLU A 18 1.00 -85.27 -26.55
N ARG A 19 0.30 -85.74 -25.49
CA ARG A 19 -0.20 -84.88 -24.41
C ARG A 19 0.95 -84.19 -23.68
N GLN A 20 1.99 -84.92 -23.24
CA GLN A 20 3.16 -84.31 -22.61
C GLN A 20 3.85 -83.28 -23.50
N LEU A 21 3.96 -83.55 -24.80
CA LEU A 21 4.56 -82.64 -25.78
C LEU A 21 3.69 -81.40 -26.02
N LYS A 22 2.37 -81.53 -25.96
CA LYS A 22 1.45 -80.39 -25.96
C LYS A 22 1.59 -79.57 -24.66
N ASP A 23 1.50 -80.21 -23.49
CA ASP A 23 1.62 -79.55 -22.19
C ASP A 23 2.97 -78.80 -22.06
N ALA A 24 4.04 -79.36 -22.62
CA ALA A 24 5.36 -78.71 -22.67
C ALA A 24 5.39 -77.49 -23.62
N LYS A 25 4.70 -77.56 -24.78
CA LYS A 25 4.55 -76.41 -25.69
C LYS A 25 3.70 -75.31 -25.07
N ASP A 26 2.57 -75.66 -24.46
CA ASP A 26 1.65 -74.69 -23.85
C ASP A 26 2.34 -73.98 -22.66
N LYS A 27 3.14 -74.70 -21.88
CA LYS A 27 4.04 -74.11 -20.86
C LYS A 27 5.12 -73.21 -21.46
N LEU A 28 5.78 -73.63 -22.54
CA LEU A 28 6.80 -72.81 -23.21
C LEU A 28 6.21 -71.49 -23.73
N VAL A 29 4.99 -71.51 -24.29
CA VAL A 29 4.27 -70.29 -24.69
C VAL A 29 4.04 -69.38 -23.48
N GLN A 30 3.51 -69.92 -22.38
CA GLN A 30 3.28 -69.17 -21.14
C GLN A 30 4.57 -68.55 -20.59
N GLU A 31 5.69 -69.28 -20.58
CA GLU A 31 7.00 -68.76 -20.17
C GLU A 31 7.50 -67.65 -21.11
N THR A 32 7.36 -67.80 -22.43
CA THR A 32 7.73 -66.70 -23.36
C THR A 32 6.90 -65.44 -23.17
N GLU A 33 5.59 -65.58 -22.89
CA GLU A 33 4.75 -64.46 -22.51
C GLU A 33 5.18 -63.82 -21.18
N LEU A 34 5.53 -64.62 -20.17
CA LEU A 34 6.02 -64.14 -18.89
C LEU A 34 7.34 -63.37 -19.06
N VAL A 35 8.27 -63.87 -19.87
CA VAL A 35 9.52 -63.16 -20.21
C VAL A 35 9.25 -61.83 -20.92
N VAL A 36 8.27 -61.75 -21.82
CA VAL A 36 7.86 -60.47 -22.45
C VAL A 36 7.25 -59.51 -21.42
N LYS A 37 6.35 -60.00 -20.56
CA LYS A 37 5.72 -59.22 -19.48
C LYS A 37 6.76 -58.70 -18.46
N LEU A 38 7.77 -59.50 -18.14
CA LEU A 38 8.89 -59.13 -17.28
C LEU A 38 9.83 -58.12 -17.95
N LYS A 39 10.18 -58.30 -19.23
CA LYS A 39 10.98 -57.31 -19.98
C LYS A 39 10.29 -55.94 -20.04
N LYS A 40 8.96 -55.93 -20.28
CA LYS A 40 8.16 -54.69 -20.22
C LYS A 40 8.23 -54.03 -18.84
N LYS A 41 7.91 -54.76 -17.77
CA LYS A 41 8.03 -54.24 -16.38
C LYS A 41 9.43 -53.75 -16.04
N ASN A 42 10.48 -54.42 -16.50
CA ASN A 42 11.86 -53.99 -16.28
C ASN A 42 12.13 -52.64 -16.96
N SER A 43 11.73 -52.47 -18.23
CA SER A 43 11.88 -51.18 -18.93
C SER A 43 11.03 -50.05 -18.32
N GLU A 44 9.86 -50.35 -17.77
CA GLU A 44 9.03 -49.39 -17.02
C GLU A 44 9.73 -48.98 -15.71
N LEU A 45 10.31 -49.94 -14.98
CA LEU A 45 11.12 -49.66 -13.79
C LEU A 45 12.38 -48.84 -14.12
N THR A 46 13.09 -49.12 -15.22
CA THR A 46 14.25 -48.33 -15.65
C THR A 46 13.87 -46.87 -15.92
N LYS A 47 12.74 -46.61 -16.60
CA LYS A 47 12.23 -45.26 -16.84
C LYS A 47 11.87 -44.53 -15.54
N ASN A 48 11.24 -45.24 -14.60
CA ASN A 48 10.92 -44.67 -13.30
C ASN A 48 12.19 -44.31 -12.51
N VAL A 49 13.24 -45.15 -12.55
CA VAL A 49 14.54 -44.86 -11.91
C VAL A 49 15.18 -43.62 -12.53
N THR A 50 15.26 -43.50 -13.86
CA THR A 50 15.83 -42.30 -14.50
C THR A 50 15.06 -41.02 -14.15
N GLN A 51 13.72 -41.08 -14.06
CA GLN A 51 12.91 -39.94 -13.61
C GLN A 51 13.15 -39.59 -12.14
N PHE A 52 13.35 -40.58 -11.26
CA PHE A 52 13.72 -40.32 -9.87
C PHE A 52 15.12 -39.70 -9.76
N ASP A 53 16.11 -40.17 -10.53
CA ASP A 53 17.45 -39.58 -10.55
C ASP A 53 17.45 -38.13 -11.04
N GLU A 54 16.63 -37.80 -12.05
CA GLU A 54 16.40 -36.43 -12.53
C GLU A 54 15.79 -35.53 -11.44
N THR A 55 14.72 -35.98 -10.77
CA THR A 55 14.12 -35.20 -9.67
C THR A 55 15.07 -35.04 -8.47
N VAL A 56 15.87 -36.06 -8.15
CA VAL A 56 16.90 -35.98 -7.09
C VAL A 56 18.02 -35.00 -7.48
N ARG A 57 18.40 -34.92 -8.75
CA ARG A 57 19.35 -33.92 -9.26
C ARG A 57 18.79 -32.51 -9.12
N GLU A 58 17.57 -32.26 -9.58
CA GLU A 58 16.92 -30.94 -9.43
C GLU A 58 16.83 -30.48 -7.97
N GLN A 59 16.47 -31.38 -7.04
CA GLN A 59 16.36 -31.02 -5.62
C GLN A 59 17.72 -30.72 -4.98
N LYS A 60 18.80 -31.38 -5.44
CA LYS A 60 20.18 -31.01 -5.05
C LYS A 60 20.57 -29.63 -5.58
N GLU A 61 20.28 -29.35 -6.85
CA GLU A 61 20.53 -28.03 -7.47
C GLU A 61 19.79 -26.92 -6.70
N LYS A 62 18.49 -27.11 -6.43
CA LYS A 62 17.65 -26.20 -5.62
C LYS A 62 18.21 -25.99 -4.21
N LEU A 63 18.65 -27.05 -3.54
CA LEU A 63 19.29 -26.96 -2.21
C LEU A 63 20.61 -26.17 -2.26
N THR A 64 21.48 -26.40 -3.26
CA THR A 64 22.73 -25.64 -3.39
C THR A 64 22.49 -24.16 -3.64
N HIS A 65 21.50 -23.80 -4.46
CA HIS A 65 21.10 -22.42 -4.69
C HIS A 65 20.58 -21.74 -3.41
N LEU A 66 19.76 -22.44 -2.62
CA LEU A 66 19.28 -21.94 -1.32
C LEU A 66 20.43 -21.72 -0.32
N LEU A 67 21.39 -22.64 -0.22
CA LEU A 67 22.57 -22.49 0.65
C LEU A 67 23.44 -21.29 0.24
N VAL A 68 23.67 -21.08 -1.06
CA VAL A 68 24.39 -19.90 -1.57
C VAL A 68 23.64 -18.60 -1.24
N LYS A 69 22.31 -18.60 -1.35
CA LYS A 69 21.49 -17.44 -1.00
C LYS A 69 21.50 -17.15 0.50
N CYS A 70 21.36 -18.15 1.36
CA CYS A 70 21.52 -17.96 2.82
C CYS A 70 22.89 -17.36 3.13
N GLY A 71 23.96 -17.89 2.52
CA GLY A 71 25.31 -17.35 2.67
C GLY A 71 25.56 -15.97 2.05
N SER A 72 24.68 -15.42 1.20
CA SER A 72 24.73 -13.99 0.83
C SER A 72 24.01 -13.15 1.89
N GLN A 73 22.79 -13.54 2.27
CA GLN A 73 21.96 -12.86 3.26
C GLN A 73 22.63 -12.78 4.64
N GLU A 74 23.38 -13.80 5.07
CA GLU A 74 24.19 -13.76 6.29
C GLU A 74 25.29 -12.69 6.25
N ARG A 75 25.94 -12.49 5.09
CA ARG A 75 26.96 -11.44 4.90
C ARG A 75 26.33 -10.06 4.80
N GLU A 76 25.17 -9.94 4.15
CA GLU A 76 24.37 -8.71 4.12
C GLU A 76 23.95 -8.29 5.55
N LEU A 77 23.48 -9.24 6.37
CA LEU A 77 23.13 -8.98 7.79
C LEU A 77 24.34 -8.52 8.63
N VAL A 78 25.51 -9.14 8.47
CA VAL A 78 26.74 -8.71 9.16
C VAL A 78 27.18 -7.31 8.71
N SER A 79 27.05 -7.00 7.40
CA SER A 79 27.34 -5.67 6.86
C SER A 79 26.40 -4.60 7.44
N LEU A 80 25.09 -4.89 7.47
CA LEU A 80 24.07 -3.99 8.03
C LEU A 80 24.25 -3.79 9.54
N SER A 81 24.61 -4.83 10.29
CA SER A 81 24.94 -4.69 11.72
C SER A 81 26.16 -3.81 11.94
N THR A 82 27.18 -3.94 11.08
CA THR A 82 28.41 -3.12 11.16
C THR A 82 28.10 -1.65 10.86
N GLN A 83 27.23 -1.37 9.88
CA GLN A 83 26.76 -0.01 9.57
C GLN A 83 25.92 0.57 10.72
N LEU A 84 25.01 -0.21 11.31
CA LEU A 84 24.19 0.22 12.45
C LEU A 84 25.04 0.62 13.67
N ASP A 85 26.12 -0.12 13.95
CA ASP A 85 27.02 0.21 15.07
C ASP A 85 27.96 1.39 14.75
N GLN A 86 28.23 1.68 13.47
CA GLN A 86 28.89 2.93 13.05
C GLN A 86 27.94 4.13 13.24
N GLU A 87 26.69 4.03 12.79
CA GLU A 87 25.66 5.06 13.00
C GLU A 87 25.42 5.36 14.48
N ARG A 88 25.37 4.33 15.34
CA ARG A 88 25.29 4.50 16.80
C ARG A 88 26.47 5.30 17.36
N GLN A 89 27.69 5.06 16.88
CA GLN A 89 28.87 5.83 17.29
C GLN A 89 28.88 7.27 16.78
N LEU A 90 28.35 7.52 15.58
CA LEU A 90 28.19 8.87 15.03
C LEU A 90 27.10 9.66 15.77
N SER A 91 25.97 9.00 16.05
CA SER A 91 24.88 9.54 16.87
C SER A 91 25.35 9.92 18.28
N GLY A 92 26.12 9.04 18.94
CA GLY A 92 26.74 9.33 20.25
C GLY A 92 27.62 10.60 20.22
N LYS A 93 28.56 10.67 19.28
CA LYS A 93 29.44 11.85 19.10
C LYS A 93 28.66 13.13 18.78
N SER A 94 27.53 13.03 18.08
CA SER A 94 26.62 14.15 17.83
C SER A 94 25.94 14.62 19.12
N GLY A 95 25.53 13.68 19.98
CA GLY A 95 25.02 13.95 21.32
C GLY A 95 26.05 14.64 22.23
N ASP A 96 27.28 14.14 22.25
CA ASP A 96 28.39 14.75 23.01
C ASP A 96 28.64 16.20 22.56
N ARG A 97 28.70 16.43 21.23
CA ARG A 97 28.88 17.77 20.64
C ARG A 97 27.69 18.69 20.92
N ALA A 98 26.47 18.17 21.02
CA ALA A 98 25.29 18.94 21.41
C ALA A 98 25.36 19.37 22.88
N GLN A 99 25.82 18.48 23.78
CA GLN A 99 26.04 18.83 25.20
C GLN A 99 27.16 19.87 25.38
N GLU A 100 28.27 19.73 24.64
CA GLU A 100 29.36 20.72 24.61
C GLU A 100 28.86 22.12 24.19
N LEU A 101 28.08 22.19 23.10
CA LEU A 101 27.51 23.43 22.61
C LEU A 101 26.48 24.02 23.58
N GLN A 102 25.66 23.19 24.24
CA GLN A 102 24.70 23.64 25.25
C GLN A 102 25.41 24.22 26.48
N ALA A 103 26.48 23.57 26.97
CA ALA A 103 27.27 24.07 28.09
C ALA A 103 27.94 25.41 27.77
N ARG A 104 28.53 25.54 26.57
CA ARG A 104 29.14 26.79 26.09
C ARG A 104 28.10 27.90 25.88
N TYR A 105 26.87 27.56 25.46
CA TYR A 105 25.76 28.52 25.39
C TYR A 105 25.36 29.03 26.77
N THR A 106 25.27 28.16 27.79
CA THR A 106 24.98 28.61 29.17
C THR A 106 26.09 29.50 29.74
N GLU A 107 27.37 29.15 29.53
CA GLU A 107 28.51 29.97 29.96
C GLU A 107 28.51 31.36 29.32
N LEU A 108 28.27 31.44 28.00
CA LEU A 108 28.14 32.72 27.28
C LEU A 108 26.91 33.51 27.73
N SER A 109 25.79 32.85 28.06
CA SER A 109 24.60 33.51 28.60
C SER A 109 24.86 34.12 29.98
N GLU A 110 25.59 33.43 30.85
CA GLU A 110 26.01 33.96 32.15
C GLU A 110 26.97 35.14 32.01
N GLU A 111 27.97 35.04 31.12
CA GLU A 111 28.91 36.14 30.89
C GLU A 111 28.22 37.39 30.31
N MET A 112 27.28 37.21 29.38
CA MET A 112 26.46 38.30 28.87
C MET A 112 25.65 39.00 29.96
N GLU A 113 25.16 38.27 30.97
CA GLU A 113 24.44 38.87 32.11
C GLU A 113 25.40 39.54 33.11
N ARG A 114 26.59 38.96 33.35
CA ARG A 114 27.66 39.63 34.12
C ARG A 114 28.06 40.97 33.49
N LEU A 115 28.20 41.02 32.16
CA LEU A 115 28.51 42.23 31.40
C LEU A 115 27.35 43.24 31.40
N ARG A 116 26.09 42.80 31.26
CA ARG A 116 24.91 43.67 31.39
C ARG A 116 24.84 44.35 32.75
N LYS A 117 25.06 43.60 33.82
CA LYS A 117 25.13 44.14 35.19
C LYS A 117 26.27 45.14 35.34
N GLY A 118 27.49 44.79 34.92
CA GLY A 118 28.64 45.68 34.99
C GLY A 118 28.47 46.99 34.19
N TYR A 119 27.71 46.95 33.08
CA TYR A 119 27.32 48.15 32.33
C TYR A 119 26.29 49.00 33.08
N SER A 120 25.27 48.38 33.69
CA SER A 120 24.29 49.08 34.54
C SER A 120 24.98 49.80 35.70
N ASP A 121 25.86 49.10 36.42
CA ASP A 121 26.53 49.63 37.61
C ASP A 121 27.43 50.83 37.24
N ARG A 122 28.20 50.73 36.14
CA ARG A 122 28.98 51.86 35.59
C ARG A 122 28.09 53.01 35.09
N SER A 123 26.92 52.73 34.52
CA SER A 123 25.98 53.78 34.08
C SER A 123 25.38 54.55 35.26
N GLN A 124 25.20 53.91 36.41
CA GLN A 124 24.80 54.59 37.64
C GLN A 124 25.96 55.41 38.22
N GLU A 125 27.19 54.89 38.19
CA GLU A 125 28.39 55.63 38.62
C GLU A 125 28.61 56.90 37.78
N ILE A 126 28.50 56.82 36.46
CA ILE A 126 28.62 57.97 35.54
C ILE A 126 27.61 59.06 35.90
N LYS A 127 26.32 58.72 36.07
CA LYS A 127 25.29 59.69 36.51
C LYS A 127 25.61 60.32 37.86
N GLY A 128 26.06 59.51 38.81
CA GLY A 128 26.51 59.97 40.12
C GLY A 128 27.82 60.78 40.09
N LEU A 129 28.51 60.88 38.95
CA LEU A 129 29.63 61.80 38.71
C LEU A 129 29.16 63.07 37.97
N GLU A 130 28.27 62.94 36.98
CA GLU A 130 27.61 64.05 36.29
C GLU A 130 26.88 64.97 37.28
N GLU A 131 26.10 64.41 38.22
CA GLU A 131 25.44 65.16 39.31
C GLU A 131 26.44 65.93 40.19
N LYS A 132 27.63 65.35 40.47
CA LYS A 132 28.69 66.00 41.25
C LYS A 132 29.38 67.12 40.48
N ILE A 133 29.53 66.97 39.16
CA ILE A 133 30.06 68.02 38.27
C ILE A 133 29.10 69.21 38.27
N VAL A 134 27.81 68.99 38.00
CA VAL A 134 26.79 70.06 38.01
C VAL A 134 26.70 70.74 39.39
N ALA A 135 26.82 69.99 40.48
CA ALA A 135 26.88 70.56 41.82
C ALA A 135 28.14 71.44 42.06
N LYS A 136 29.26 71.12 41.41
CA LYS A 136 30.51 71.90 41.50
C LYS A 136 30.49 73.13 40.59
N GLU A 137 30.00 73.03 39.37
CA GLU A 137 29.77 74.17 38.46
C GLU A 137 28.84 75.20 39.11
N LYS A 138 27.78 74.74 39.78
CA LYS A 138 26.88 75.61 40.55
C LYS A 138 27.58 76.30 41.73
N GLN A 139 28.49 75.62 42.43
CA GLN A 139 29.29 76.24 43.49
C GLN A 139 30.27 77.29 42.92
N GLU A 140 30.91 76.99 41.79
CA GLU A 140 31.82 77.93 41.14
C GLU A 140 31.07 79.19 40.66
N ALA A 141 29.91 79.05 40.03
CA ALA A 141 29.09 80.18 39.58
C ALA A 141 28.67 81.10 40.75
N ILE A 142 28.42 80.55 41.94
CA ILE A 142 28.15 81.33 43.16
C ILE A 142 29.41 82.11 43.58
N PHE A 143 30.57 81.45 43.68
CA PHE A 143 31.82 82.11 44.05
C PHE A 143 32.29 83.17 43.04
N GLN A 144 32.05 82.96 41.74
CA GLN A 144 32.31 83.96 40.70
C GLN A 144 31.45 85.23 40.89
N LEU A 145 30.18 85.08 41.27
CA LEU A 145 29.30 86.21 41.59
C LEU A 145 29.72 86.93 42.87
N GLU A 146 30.10 86.20 43.92
CA GLU A 146 30.61 86.77 45.18
C GLU A 146 31.92 87.54 44.95
N LEU A 147 32.87 86.98 44.19
CA LEU A 147 34.11 87.64 43.82
C LEU A 147 33.86 88.93 43.03
N LYS A 148 32.96 88.89 42.04
CA LYS A 148 32.62 90.09 41.24
C LYS A 148 31.95 91.17 42.09
N ASN A 149 31.10 90.78 43.05
CA ASN A 149 30.50 91.70 44.01
C ASN A 149 31.54 92.32 44.97
N ALA A 150 32.60 91.58 45.33
CA ALA A 150 33.70 92.10 46.12
C ALA A 150 34.59 93.07 45.31
N GLN A 151 34.91 92.74 44.05
CA GLN A 151 35.65 93.61 43.14
C GLN A 151 34.93 94.95 42.92
N ASN A 152 33.64 94.92 42.60
CA ASN A 152 32.82 96.13 42.43
C ASN A 152 32.84 97.08 43.65
N ARG A 153 32.98 96.56 44.87
CA ARG A 153 33.10 97.37 46.10
C ARG A 153 34.49 98.02 46.21
N PHE A 154 35.54 97.23 45.96
CA PHE A 154 36.92 97.71 45.99
C PHE A 154 37.19 98.79 44.94
N ASP A 155 36.71 98.61 43.71
CA ASP A 155 36.90 99.58 42.62
C ASP A 155 36.19 100.93 42.91
N ALA A 156 35.05 100.90 43.61
CA ALA A 156 34.36 102.11 44.06
C ALA A 156 35.17 102.87 45.13
N GLU A 157 35.76 102.15 46.09
CA GLU A 157 36.61 102.71 47.15
C GLU A 157 37.91 103.31 46.59
N VAL A 158 38.59 102.58 45.68
CA VAL A 158 39.76 103.08 44.94
C VAL A 158 39.43 104.32 44.10
N SER A 159 38.23 104.38 43.51
CA SER A 159 37.79 105.55 42.74
C SER A 159 37.57 106.79 43.62
N SER A 160 37.06 106.60 44.84
CA SER A 160 36.91 107.67 45.83
C SER A 160 38.26 108.26 46.25
N LEU A 161 39.21 107.41 46.65
CA LEU A 161 40.56 107.81 47.07
C LEU A 161 41.35 108.53 45.97
N ARG A 162 41.17 108.13 44.70
CA ARG A 162 41.80 108.82 43.54
C ARG A 162 41.29 110.26 43.37
N SER A 163 40.01 110.52 43.66
CA SER A 163 39.43 111.86 43.60
C SER A 163 40.07 112.76 44.66
N GLU A 164 40.18 112.27 45.90
CA GLU A 164 40.75 112.97 47.05
C GLU A 164 42.23 113.36 46.84
N VAL A 165 43.06 112.41 46.36
CA VAL A 165 44.46 112.66 45.99
C VAL A 165 44.58 113.74 44.90
N THR A 166 43.64 113.78 43.95
CA THR A 166 43.64 114.79 42.87
C THR A 166 43.33 116.19 43.40
N SER A 167 42.48 116.30 44.43
CA SER A 167 42.21 117.58 45.13
C SER A 167 43.45 118.10 45.86
N LEU A 168 44.09 117.26 46.67
CA LEU A 168 45.28 117.64 47.46
C LEU A 168 46.48 118.01 46.57
N SER A 169 46.57 117.43 45.36
CA SER A 169 47.57 117.77 44.34
C SER A 169 47.38 119.17 43.74
N ALA A 170 46.17 119.74 43.81
CA ALA A 170 45.90 121.09 43.31
C ALA A 170 46.39 122.17 44.29
N GLU A 171 46.10 122.02 45.59
CA GLU A 171 46.52 122.96 46.64
C GLU A 171 48.06 123.07 46.73
N ASN A 172 48.75 121.94 46.64
CA ASN A 172 50.22 121.87 46.74
C ASN A 172 50.95 122.61 45.60
N LYS A 173 50.26 122.99 44.53
CA LYS A 173 50.86 123.66 43.36
C LYS A 173 50.95 125.19 43.52
N GLN A 174 50.38 125.77 44.58
CA GLN A 174 50.19 127.22 44.72
C GLN A 174 51.29 127.94 45.53
N LEU A 175 52.26 127.23 46.11
CA LEU A 175 53.13 127.74 47.19
C LEU A 175 54.63 127.96 46.85
N LEU A 176 55.10 127.69 45.63
CA LEU A 176 56.54 127.67 45.31
C LEU A 176 56.88 128.46 44.03
N SER A 177 57.37 129.69 44.19
CA SER A 177 57.98 130.52 43.13
C SER A 177 58.94 131.58 43.70
N SER A 178 59.95 131.99 42.90
CA SER A 178 61.14 132.81 43.26
C SER A 178 62.17 132.11 44.20
N SER A 179 63.48 132.38 44.18
CA SER A 179 64.28 133.38 43.43
C SER A 179 65.70 132.87 43.06
N GLU A 180 66.28 133.49 42.04
CA GLU A 180 67.70 133.51 41.60
C GLU A 180 68.56 134.40 42.55
N GLU A 181 69.92 134.54 42.52
CA GLU A 181 71.06 133.80 41.91
C GLU A 181 72.43 134.17 42.61
N THR A 182 73.52 133.52 42.18
CA THR A 182 74.99 133.84 42.14
C THR A 182 75.63 135.02 42.96
N THR A 183 76.89 134.95 43.41
CA THR A 183 78.16 135.07 42.61
C THR A 183 79.44 134.82 43.45
N ALA A 184 80.63 135.00 42.85
CA ALA A 184 81.91 135.41 43.49
C ALA A 184 82.99 134.33 43.79
N ASP A 185 83.18 133.41 42.84
CA ASP A 185 84.39 133.26 41.99
C ASP A 185 85.85 133.31 42.53
N ALA A 186 86.12 133.62 43.81
CA ALA A 186 87.47 133.52 44.39
C ALA A 186 87.74 132.15 45.03
N VAL A 187 86.73 131.54 45.64
CA VAL A 187 86.81 130.14 46.12
C VAL A 187 86.84 129.16 44.93
N GLN A 188 86.29 129.59 43.78
CA GLN A 188 86.00 128.82 42.56
C GLN A 188 87.21 128.15 41.89
N ALA A 189 88.46 128.49 42.24
CA ALA A 189 89.64 127.76 41.76
C ALA A 189 89.94 126.47 42.56
N ILE A 190 89.77 126.51 43.88
CA ILE A 190 89.96 125.33 44.76
C ILE A 190 88.65 124.54 44.85
N LYS A 191 87.53 125.25 44.99
CA LYS A 191 86.18 124.73 44.75
C LYS A 191 86.04 124.20 43.32
N GLY A 192 86.78 124.73 42.34
CA GLY A 192 86.86 124.19 40.97
C GLY A 192 87.45 122.79 40.95
N LYS A 193 88.67 122.58 41.47
CA LYS A 193 89.26 121.24 41.58
C LYS A 193 88.46 120.29 42.48
N LEU A 194 87.81 120.81 43.52
CA LEU A 194 86.89 120.03 44.35
C LEU A 194 85.58 119.71 43.61
N GLN A 195 85.10 120.59 42.72
CA GLN A 195 83.98 120.34 41.81
C GLN A 195 84.39 119.37 40.70
N ASP A 196 85.64 119.36 40.22
CA ASP A 196 86.14 118.36 39.28
C ASP A 196 86.17 116.96 39.93
N GLU A 197 86.62 116.87 41.19
CA GLU A 197 86.57 115.64 42.01
C GLU A 197 85.13 115.22 42.31
N VAL A 198 84.28 116.15 42.77
CA VAL A 198 82.86 115.90 43.07
C VAL A 198 82.09 115.54 41.80
N GLU A 199 82.34 116.18 40.65
CA GLU A 199 81.74 115.81 39.37
C GLU A 199 82.26 114.47 38.87
N GLN A 200 83.54 114.16 38.97
CA GLN A 200 84.06 112.84 38.60
C GLN A 200 83.47 111.75 39.51
N ARG A 201 83.36 112.01 40.82
CA ARG A 201 82.69 111.15 41.80
C ARG A 201 81.20 111.03 41.51
N GLN A 202 80.51 112.11 41.12
CA GLN A 202 79.08 112.10 40.81
C GLN A 202 78.80 111.42 39.47
N LYS A 203 79.67 111.58 38.46
CA LYS A 203 79.65 110.83 37.20
C LYS A 203 79.98 109.35 37.42
N ALA A 204 80.84 109.02 38.39
CA ALA A 204 81.12 107.63 38.79
C ALA A 204 79.94 107.02 39.54
N LEU A 205 79.30 107.75 40.46
CA LEU A 205 78.08 107.33 41.16
C LEU A 205 76.90 107.18 40.20
N GLN A 206 76.74 108.08 39.23
CA GLN A 206 75.76 107.95 38.14
C GLN A 206 76.03 106.68 37.33
N LYS A 207 77.27 106.45 36.87
CA LYS A 207 77.63 105.21 36.14
C LYS A 207 77.41 103.95 36.98
N LEU A 208 77.68 104.00 38.29
CA LEU A 208 77.37 102.89 39.21
C LEU A 208 75.86 102.66 39.27
N GLN A 209 75.05 103.70 39.46
CA GLN A 209 73.60 103.61 39.54
C GLN A 209 72.94 103.21 38.20
N GLU A 210 73.54 103.58 37.06
CA GLU A 210 73.19 103.10 35.71
C GLU A 210 73.49 101.60 35.58
N SER A 211 74.67 101.16 36.06
CA SER A 211 75.06 99.75 36.07
C SER A 211 74.19 98.92 37.02
N GLU A 212 73.80 99.46 38.17
CA GLU A 212 72.87 98.82 39.11
C GLU A 212 71.47 98.70 38.49
N ARG A 213 71.01 99.71 37.73
CA ARG A 213 69.79 99.61 36.91
C ARG A 213 69.90 98.50 35.87
N HIS A 214 71.00 98.44 35.11
CA HIS A 214 71.22 97.39 34.12
C HIS A 214 71.26 95.98 34.74
N VAL A 215 71.94 95.82 35.89
CA VAL A 215 71.95 94.55 36.66
C VAL A 215 70.54 94.19 37.15
N SER A 216 69.75 95.16 37.61
CA SER A 216 68.37 94.93 38.06
C SER A 216 67.44 94.50 36.91
N VAL A 217 67.55 95.13 35.73
CA VAL A 217 66.84 94.72 34.50
C VAL A 217 67.24 93.30 34.09
N LEU A 218 68.55 93.01 34.00
CA LEU A 218 69.04 91.67 33.68
C LEU A 218 68.60 90.62 34.71
N GLN A 219 68.46 90.98 35.99
CA GLN A 219 67.95 90.07 37.02
C GLN A 219 66.45 89.78 36.84
N VAL A 220 65.66 90.74 36.35
CA VAL A 220 64.26 90.52 35.94
C VAL A 220 64.20 89.63 34.70
N ASP A 221 65.01 89.89 33.68
CA ASP A 221 65.05 89.07 32.46
C ASP A 221 65.49 87.63 32.74
N CYS A 222 66.49 87.43 33.59
CA CYS A 222 66.89 86.10 34.05
C CYS A 222 65.74 85.39 34.78
N LYS A 223 64.98 86.09 35.64
CA LYS A 223 63.78 85.51 36.30
C LYS A 223 62.68 85.16 35.29
N GLN A 224 62.43 85.99 34.28
CA GLN A 224 61.46 85.70 33.22
C GLN A 224 61.89 84.51 32.34
N LEU A 225 63.19 84.41 32.01
CA LEU A 225 63.75 83.29 31.26
C LEU A 225 63.70 81.98 32.09
N GLN A 226 64.00 82.05 33.39
CA GLN A 226 63.83 80.93 34.31
C GLN A 226 62.37 80.44 34.33
N GLN A 227 61.41 81.36 34.45
CA GLN A 227 59.97 81.03 34.41
C GLN A 227 59.56 80.40 33.08
N LYS A 228 59.95 81.00 31.94
CA LYS A 228 59.70 80.46 30.59
C LYS A 228 60.27 79.04 30.44
N TRP A 229 61.50 78.80 30.89
CA TRP A 229 62.14 77.49 30.88
C TRP A 229 61.40 76.47 31.75
N THR A 230 61.06 76.82 33.00
CA THR A 230 60.30 75.91 33.88
C THR A 230 58.93 75.54 33.29
N LYS A 231 58.22 76.51 32.69
CA LYS A 231 56.96 76.23 32.00
C LYS A 231 57.17 75.32 30.80
N GLN A 232 58.15 75.60 29.95
CA GLN A 232 58.43 74.78 28.78
C GLN A 232 58.84 73.35 29.16
N GLN A 233 59.46 73.16 30.33
CA GLN A 233 59.79 71.83 30.87
C GLN A 233 58.57 71.11 31.49
N THR A 234 57.63 71.82 32.13
CA THR A 234 56.35 71.21 32.56
C THR A 234 55.50 70.83 31.35
N ASP A 235 55.42 71.71 30.35
CA ASP A 235 54.68 71.46 29.11
C ASP A 235 55.27 70.25 28.37
N TYR A 236 56.61 70.13 28.29
CA TYR A 236 57.28 68.95 27.74
C TYR A 236 56.94 67.65 28.49
N LYS A 237 56.94 67.66 29.82
CA LYS A 237 56.55 66.48 30.62
C LYS A 237 55.12 66.05 30.32
N VAL A 238 54.16 66.99 30.35
CA VAL A 238 52.75 66.70 30.06
C VAL A 238 52.58 66.11 28.65
N GLN A 239 53.33 66.58 27.65
CA GLN A 239 53.30 65.99 26.31
C GLN A 239 53.95 64.60 26.26
N ALA A 240 55.06 64.37 26.97
CA ALA A 240 55.71 63.06 27.05
C ALA A 240 54.81 62.01 27.73
N ASP A 241 54.17 62.38 28.85
CA ASP A 241 53.21 61.54 29.55
C ASP A 241 52.00 61.22 28.65
N LYS A 242 51.51 62.22 27.89
CA LYS A 242 50.41 62.02 26.94
C LYS A 242 50.79 61.11 25.76
N ILE A 243 52.00 61.22 25.23
CA ILE A 243 52.53 60.33 24.19
C ILE A 243 52.66 58.90 24.72
N SER A 244 53.13 58.72 25.97
CA SER A 244 53.22 57.40 26.62
C SER A 244 51.82 56.76 26.78
N GLN A 245 50.84 57.54 27.25
CA GLN A 245 49.46 57.11 27.40
C GLN A 245 48.83 56.68 26.06
N LEU A 246 48.93 57.52 25.03
CA LEU A 246 48.45 57.20 23.67
C LEU A 246 49.15 55.98 23.07
N SER A 247 50.45 55.78 23.37
CA SER A 247 51.20 54.60 22.91
C SER A 247 50.69 53.31 23.56
N HIS A 248 50.28 53.36 24.82
CA HIS A 248 49.67 52.23 25.52
C HIS A 248 48.27 51.90 24.96
N GLU A 249 47.42 52.92 24.76
CA GLU A 249 46.09 52.78 24.14
C GLU A 249 46.19 52.12 22.73
N ILE A 250 47.20 52.50 21.93
CA ILE A 250 47.45 51.89 20.61
C ILE A 250 47.85 50.41 20.72
N GLU A 251 48.64 50.02 21.72
CA GLU A 251 49.10 48.63 21.86
C GLU A 251 48.03 47.71 22.47
N GLU A 252 47.17 48.24 23.35
CA GLU A 252 45.93 47.54 23.73
C GLU A 252 45.05 47.27 22.51
N GLU A 253 44.83 48.28 21.65
CA GLU A 253 43.92 48.15 20.51
C GLU A 253 44.50 47.25 19.40
N ARG A 254 45.84 47.21 19.25
CA ARG A 254 46.54 46.17 18.46
C ARG A 254 46.27 44.78 19.02
N SER A 255 46.37 44.61 20.33
CA SER A 255 46.14 43.32 21.00
C SER A 255 44.68 42.85 20.85
N ARG A 256 43.70 43.74 21.04
CA ARG A 256 42.27 43.47 20.78
C ARG A 256 42.03 43.10 19.31
N ARG A 257 42.63 43.83 18.37
CA ARG A 257 42.53 43.52 16.94
C ARG A 257 43.08 42.14 16.58
N ILE A 258 44.23 41.74 17.14
CA ILE A 258 44.82 40.42 16.91
C ILE A 258 43.91 39.33 17.48
N HIS A 259 43.32 39.54 18.66
CA HIS A 259 42.37 38.60 19.25
C HIS A 259 41.14 38.39 18.35
N LEU A 260 40.46 39.49 17.97
CA LEU A 260 39.29 39.45 17.08
C LEU A 260 39.62 38.82 15.71
N GLN A 261 40.82 39.08 15.15
CA GLN A 261 41.25 38.49 13.89
C GLN A 261 41.49 36.97 14.00
N ASN A 262 41.94 36.48 15.15
CA ASN A 262 42.04 35.05 15.43
C ASN A 262 40.65 34.40 15.61
N GLU A 263 39.70 35.07 16.28
CA GLU A 263 38.33 34.59 16.40
C GLU A 263 37.63 34.49 15.03
N ILE A 264 37.77 35.51 14.18
CA ILE A 264 37.26 35.49 12.80
C ILE A 264 37.80 34.29 12.03
N CYS A 265 39.11 34.01 12.11
CA CYS A 265 39.71 32.86 11.43
C CYS A 265 39.17 31.52 11.95
N GLN A 266 38.91 31.39 13.26
CA GLN A 266 38.27 30.20 13.82
C GLN A 266 36.81 30.04 13.33
N LEU A 267 36.07 31.14 13.23
CA LEU A 267 34.69 31.15 12.70
C LEU A 267 34.65 30.81 11.21
N GLU A 268 35.61 31.27 10.40
CA GLU A 268 35.74 30.91 8.98
C GLU A 268 35.98 29.40 8.79
N VAL A 269 36.80 28.78 9.66
CA VAL A 269 37.03 27.32 9.68
C VAL A 269 35.76 26.57 10.10
N GLU A 270 35.03 27.03 11.13
CA GLU A 270 33.79 26.37 11.57
C GLU A 270 32.67 26.50 10.54
N VAL A 271 32.52 27.65 9.88
CA VAL A 271 31.60 27.84 8.73
C VAL A 271 31.98 26.90 7.58
N SER A 272 33.27 26.74 7.30
CA SER A 272 33.75 25.80 6.28
C SER A 272 33.47 24.33 6.65
N ARG A 273 33.54 23.97 7.94
CA ARG A 273 33.18 22.64 8.45
C ARG A 273 31.68 22.39 8.37
N LEU A 274 30.87 23.36 8.78
CA LEU A 274 29.41 23.29 8.75
C LEU A 274 28.88 23.19 7.31
N SER A 275 29.46 23.93 6.36
CA SER A 275 29.06 23.83 4.94
C SER A 275 29.39 22.45 4.35
N ARG A 276 30.50 21.80 4.74
CA ARG A 276 30.78 20.41 4.33
C ARG A 276 29.73 19.44 4.90
N LEU A 277 29.32 19.62 6.16
CA LEU A 277 28.29 18.81 6.80
C LEU A 277 26.91 19.01 6.16
N GLU A 278 26.55 20.25 5.80
CA GLU A 278 25.32 20.57 5.05
C GLU A 278 25.28 19.84 3.70
N ASN A 279 26.39 19.86 2.95
CA ASN A 279 26.48 19.16 1.67
C ASN A 279 26.38 17.63 1.84
N GLN A 280 26.99 17.07 2.89
CA GLN A 280 26.90 15.63 3.20
C GLN A 280 25.45 15.21 3.53
N LEU A 281 24.80 15.91 4.46
CA LEU A 281 23.40 15.67 4.82
C LEU A 281 22.44 15.86 3.63
N GLN A 282 22.77 16.76 2.70
CA GLN A 282 21.99 16.97 1.47
C GLN A 282 22.19 15.82 0.45
N ILE A 283 23.31 15.10 0.47
CA ILE A 283 23.51 13.86 -0.33
C ILE A 283 22.69 12.73 0.29
N GLU A 284 22.86 12.47 1.59
CA GLU A 284 22.13 11.43 2.34
C GLU A 284 20.61 11.61 2.21
N LYS A 285 20.12 12.85 2.28
CA LYS A 285 18.71 13.18 2.02
C LYS A 285 18.26 12.74 0.63
N ASN A 286 19.05 13.01 -0.41
CA ASN A 286 18.70 12.65 -1.78
C ASN A 286 18.66 11.13 -1.98
N GLU A 287 19.59 10.40 -1.32
CA GLU A 287 19.62 8.93 -1.34
C GLU A 287 18.40 8.33 -0.63
N LEU A 288 18.01 8.89 0.52
CA LEU A 288 16.79 8.51 1.24
C LEU A 288 15.52 8.84 0.44
N GLU A 289 15.45 10.00 -0.23
CA GLU A 289 14.33 10.34 -1.14
C GLU A 289 14.25 9.36 -2.33
N GLY A 290 15.40 8.90 -2.85
CA GLY A 290 15.50 7.84 -3.85
C GLY A 290 15.00 6.47 -3.34
N ALA A 291 15.44 6.05 -2.15
CA ALA A 291 15.00 4.81 -1.52
C ALA A 291 13.49 4.79 -1.23
N VAL A 292 12.93 5.92 -0.74
CA VAL A 292 11.48 6.08 -0.56
C VAL A 292 10.74 5.96 -1.88
N SER A 293 11.26 6.50 -2.98
CA SER A 293 10.67 6.35 -4.31
C SER A 293 10.70 4.88 -4.79
N HIS A 294 11.80 4.16 -4.56
CA HIS A 294 11.92 2.73 -4.87
C HIS A 294 10.87 1.89 -4.12
N PHE A 295 10.78 2.04 -2.79
CA PHE A 295 9.81 1.30 -1.98
C PHE A 295 8.35 1.67 -2.32
N GLN A 296 8.06 2.90 -2.74
CA GLN A 296 6.74 3.27 -3.28
C GLN A 296 6.44 2.55 -4.60
N GLN A 297 7.42 2.40 -5.48
CA GLN A 297 7.28 1.65 -6.73
C GLN A 297 7.05 0.15 -6.45
N GLU A 298 7.84 -0.48 -5.58
CA GLU A 298 7.65 -1.88 -5.16
C GLU A 298 6.28 -2.10 -4.49
N LEU A 299 5.84 -1.19 -3.62
CA LEU A 299 4.52 -1.27 -3.00
C LEU A 299 3.40 -1.15 -4.04
N SER A 300 3.61 -0.40 -5.13
CA SER A 300 2.64 -0.29 -6.23
C SER A 300 2.57 -1.57 -7.07
N THR A 301 3.70 -2.21 -7.37
CA THR A 301 3.73 -3.49 -8.10
C THR A 301 3.18 -4.63 -7.23
N PHE A 302 3.51 -4.66 -5.94
CA PHE A 302 2.94 -5.63 -5.01
C PHE A 302 1.42 -5.53 -4.94
N LYS A 303 0.86 -4.31 -4.81
CA LYS A 303 -0.59 -4.06 -4.88
C LYS A 303 -1.21 -4.53 -6.20
N ALA A 304 -0.55 -4.29 -7.33
CA ALA A 304 -1.03 -4.78 -8.63
C ALA A 304 -1.05 -6.32 -8.69
N THR A 305 0.00 -7.00 -8.18
CA THR A 305 0.02 -8.47 -8.12
C THR A 305 -1.00 -9.04 -7.15
N HIS A 306 -1.23 -8.39 -6.01
CA HIS A 306 -2.25 -8.79 -5.03
C HIS A 306 -3.66 -8.70 -5.65
N ASN A 307 -3.99 -7.59 -6.30
CA ASN A 307 -5.28 -7.43 -6.98
C ASN A 307 -5.47 -8.47 -8.10
N ASN A 308 -4.41 -8.81 -8.85
CA ASN A 308 -4.47 -9.85 -9.88
C ASN A 308 -4.73 -11.24 -9.28
N LEU A 309 -4.02 -11.61 -8.21
CA LEU A 309 -4.25 -12.86 -7.47
C LEU A 309 -5.65 -12.90 -6.83
N GLN A 310 -6.17 -11.75 -6.37
CA GLN A 310 -7.53 -11.65 -5.83
C GLN A 310 -8.59 -11.88 -6.92
N MET A 311 -8.37 -11.39 -8.14
CA MET A 311 -9.25 -11.73 -9.28
C MET A 311 -9.16 -13.23 -9.62
N GLN A 312 -7.95 -13.80 -9.73
CA GLN A 312 -7.80 -15.24 -9.98
C GLN A 312 -8.49 -16.11 -8.91
N LEU A 313 -8.48 -15.69 -7.64
CA LEU A 313 -9.20 -16.37 -6.56
C LEU A 313 -10.73 -16.24 -6.69
N ALA A 314 -11.24 -15.09 -7.15
CA ALA A 314 -12.66 -14.93 -7.45
C ALA A 314 -13.08 -15.82 -8.62
N ASP A 315 -12.34 -15.78 -9.73
CA ASP A 315 -12.57 -16.62 -10.92
C ASP A 315 -12.56 -18.11 -10.54
N LEU A 316 -11.58 -18.57 -9.74
CA LEU A 316 -11.52 -19.95 -9.26
C LEU A 316 -12.65 -20.32 -8.30
N THR A 317 -13.23 -19.36 -7.59
CA THR A 317 -14.40 -19.59 -6.71
C THR A 317 -15.68 -19.75 -7.53
N GLU A 318 -15.92 -18.90 -8.53
CA GLU A 318 -17.06 -19.02 -9.45
C GLU A 318 -17.00 -20.32 -10.27
N ASN A 319 -15.80 -20.73 -10.72
CA ASN A 319 -15.57 -22.03 -11.35
C ASN A 319 -15.86 -23.20 -10.39
N LEU A 320 -15.57 -23.08 -9.09
CA LEU A 320 -15.89 -24.12 -8.10
C LEU A 320 -17.40 -24.18 -7.78
N GLU A 321 -18.08 -23.03 -7.74
CA GLU A 321 -19.53 -22.95 -7.53
C GLU A 321 -20.31 -23.54 -8.72
N THR A 322 -19.87 -23.28 -9.94
CA THR A 322 -20.45 -23.87 -11.16
C THR A 322 -20.19 -25.38 -11.25
N GLU A 323 -18.97 -25.86 -10.99
CA GLU A 323 -18.67 -27.29 -10.83
C GLU A 323 -19.51 -27.96 -9.72
N SER A 324 -19.74 -27.28 -8.59
CA SER A 324 -20.62 -27.80 -7.53
C SER A 324 -22.07 -27.93 -8.00
N SER A 325 -22.53 -27.02 -8.86
CA SER A 325 -23.87 -27.03 -9.46
C SER A 325 -24.02 -28.18 -10.47
N PHE A 326 -23.03 -28.38 -11.37
CA PHE A 326 -23.00 -29.55 -12.26
C PHE A 326 -22.97 -30.86 -11.47
N ARG A 327 -22.22 -30.93 -10.36
CA ARG A 327 -22.18 -32.10 -9.49
C ARG A 327 -23.53 -32.41 -8.84
N VAL A 328 -24.36 -31.42 -8.52
CA VAL A 328 -25.74 -31.62 -8.06
C VAL A 328 -26.63 -32.16 -9.19
N ILE A 329 -26.51 -31.61 -10.40
CA ILE A 329 -27.28 -32.06 -11.58
C ILE A 329 -26.94 -33.52 -11.91
N TYR A 330 -25.65 -33.87 -12.07
CA TYR A 330 -25.23 -35.24 -12.36
C TYR A 330 -25.57 -36.22 -11.23
N LYS A 331 -25.51 -35.78 -9.96
CA LYS A 331 -25.97 -36.61 -8.84
C LYS A 331 -27.46 -36.93 -8.99
N LYS A 332 -28.29 -35.93 -9.33
CA LYS A 332 -29.73 -36.13 -9.54
C LYS A 332 -30.00 -37.02 -10.75
N GLU A 333 -29.35 -36.80 -11.88
CA GLU A 333 -29.47 -37.67 -13.06
C GLU A 333 -29.13 -39.14 -12.73
N CYS A 334 -28.10 -39.36 -11.91
CA CYS A 334 -27.75 -40.68 -11.40
C CYS A 334 -28.72 -41.23 -10.32
N GLU A 335 -29.62 -40.44 -9.76
CA GLU A 335 -30.65 -40.86 -8.81
C GLU A 335 -31.97 -41.15 -9.55
N ASP A 336 -32.39 -40.23 -10.42
CA ASP A 336 -33.50 -40.39 -11.37
C ASP A 336 -33.33 -41.70 -12.20
N LEU A 337 -32.14 -41.94 -12.77
CA LEU A 337 -31.84 -43.18 -13.52
C LEU A 337 -31.82 -44.47 -12.65
N ARG A 338 -31.63 -44.35 -11.34
CA ARG A 338 -31.68 -45.51 -10.42
C ARG A 338 -33.12 -45.85 -10.02
N GLU A 339 -33.95 -44.84 -9.77
CA GLU A 339 -35.39 -45.04 -9.56
C GLU A 339 -36.02 -45.66 -10.82
N ASP A 340 -35.66 -45.16 -12.01
CA ASP A 340 -36.14 -45.66 -13.30
C ASP A 340 -35.73 -47.13 -13.56
N LEU A 341 -34.51 -47.53 -13.14
CA LEU A 341 -34.06 -48.93 -13.14
C LEU A 341 -34.79 -49.79 -12.09
N GLU A 342 -35.06 -49.26 -10.89
CA GLU A 342 -35.74 -50.00 -9.83
C GLU A 342 -37.22 -50.24 -10.19
N ILE A 343 -37.91 -49.26 -10.76
CA ILE A 343 -39.26 -49.40 -11.32
C ILE A 343 -39.29 -50.50 -12.39
N LYS A 344 -38.34 -50.47 -13.35
CA LYS A 344 -38.24 -51.51 -14.40
C LYS A 344 -37.92 -52.89 -13.84
N THR A 345 -37.13 -52.96 -12.77
CA THR A 345 -36.81 -54.22 -12.08
C THR A 345 -38.03 -54.81 -11.38
N ARG A 346 -38.80 -53.99 -10.65
CA ARG A 346 -40.05 -54.41 -10.01
C ARG A 346 -41.08 -54.87 -11.05
N ALA A 347 -41.27 -54.13 -12.13
CA ALA A 347 -42.20 -54.50 -13.21
C ALA A 347 -41.81 -55.82 -13.92
N LEU A 348 -40.51 -56.14 -14.01
CA LEU A 348 -40.06 -57.46 -14.47
C LEU A 348 -40.36 -58.56 -13.45
N GLN A 349 -40.18 -58.31 -12.15
CA GLN A 349 -40.54 -59.25 -11.08
C GLN A 349 -42.05 -59.53 -11.04
N ASP A 350 -42.89 -58.49 -11.13
CA ASP A 350 -44.36 -58.63 -11.19
C ASP A 350 -44.80 -59.53 -12.37
N PHE A 351 -44.13 -59.37 -13.52
CA PHE A 351 -44.38 -60.18 -14.73
C PHE A 351 -43.82 -61.61 -14.61
N GLU A 352 -42.66 -61.81 -13.99
CA GLU A 352 -42.14 -63.15 -13.67
C GLU A 352 -43.09 -63.88 -12.70
N GLU A 353 -43.60 -63.21 -11.66
CA GLU A 353 -44.62 -63.76 -10.77
C GLU A 353 -45.95 -64.04 -11.48
N GLU A 354 -46.37 -63.21 -12.44
CA GLU A 354 -47.54 -63.50 -13.27
C GLU A 354 -47.30 -64.75 -14.14
N LYS A 355 -46.13 -64.88 -14.77
CA LYS A 355 -45.77 -66.07 -15.56
C LYS A 355 -45.68 -67.33 -14.71
N VAL A 356 -45.17 -67.26 -13.48
CA VAL A 356 -45.21 -68.38 -12.54
C VAL A 356 -46.65 -68.76 -12.21
N ARG A 357 -47.51 -67.79 -11.86
CA ARG A 357 -48.94 -68.04 -11.57
C ARG A 357 -49.69 -68.63 -12.77
N GLU A 358 -49.35 -68.23 -14.00
CA GLU A 358 -49.91 -68.80 -15.24
C GLU A 358 -49.44 -70.24 -15.46
N ILE A 359 -48.14 -70.52 -15.24
CA ILE A 359 -47.57 -71.87 -15.30
C ILE A 359 -48.18 -72.79 -14.24
N GLU A 360 -48.43 -72.29 -13.02
CA GLU A 360 -49.13 -73.02 -11.96
C GLU A 360 -50.58 -73.35 -12.34
N GLN A 361 -51.32 -72.39 -12.93
CA GLN A 361 -52.66 -72.63 -13.45
C GLN A 361 -52.67 -73.70 -14.55
N PHE A 362 -51.70 -73.68 -15.47
CA PHE A 362 -51.56 -74.74 -16.47
C PHE A 362 -51.21 -76.10 -15.83
N HIS A 363 -50.35 -76.16 -14.81
CA HIS A 363 -50.09 -77.40 -14.07
C HIS A 363 -51.33 -77.93 -13.35
N VAL A 364 -52.13 -77.06 -12.72
CA VAL A 364 -53.41 -77.45 -12.10
C VAL A 364 -54.37 -77.99 -13.16
N ARG A 365 -54.47 -77.34 -14.33
CA ARG A 365 -55.35 -77.81 -15.42
C ARG A 365 -54.89 -79.12 -16.04
N LEU A 366 -53.58 -79.34 -16.22
CA LEU A 366 -53.02 -80.62 -16.65
C LEU A 366 -53.32 -81.72 -15.63
N ASN A 367 -53.13 -81.47 -14.33
CA ASN A 367 -53.46 -82.42 -13.27
C ASN A 367 -54.97 -82.74 -13.19
N GLN A 368 -55.86 -81.81 -13.56
CA GLN A 368 -57.29 -82.09 -13.71
C GLN A 368 -57.55 -83.02 -14.91
N LEU A 369 -57.00 -82.67 -16.09
CA LEU A 369 -57.17 -83.44 -17.33
C LEU A 369 -56.56 -84.85 -17.22
N GLU A 370 -55.47 -85.04 -16.48
CA GLU A 370 -54.88 -86.35 -16.22
C GLU A 370 -55.76 -87.21 -15.29
N LYS A 371 -56.37 -86.60 -14.26
CA LYS A 371 -57.37 -87.30 -13.41
C LYS A 371 -58.63 -87.67 -14.20
N GLU A 372 -59.06 -86.80 -15.12
CA GLU A 372 -60.19 -87.04 -16.02
C GLU A 372 -59.88 -88.15 -17.04
N LYS A 373 -58.69 -88.13 -17.65
CA LYS A 373 -58.15 -89.20 -18.51
C LYS A 373 -58.10 -90.54 -17.77
N ASN A 374 -57.59 -90.57 -16.54
CA ASN A 374 -57.49 -91.81 -15.77
C ASN A 374 -58.88 -92.36 -15.42
N ARG A 375 -59.83 -91.52 -15.00
CA ARG A 375 -61.24 -91.94 -14.79
C ARG A 375 -61.86 -92.53 -16.06
N LEU A 376 -61.63 -91.93 -17.22
CA LEU A 376 -62.15 -92.47 -18.50
C LEU A 376 -61.48 -93.79 -18.88
N ILE A 377 -60.23 -94.03 -18.47
CA ILE A 377 -59.57 -95.34 -18.60
C ILE A 377 -60.21 -96.35 -17.65
N ASP A 378 -60.37 -96.01 -16.37
CA ASP A 378 -61.01 -96.87 -15.36
C ASP A 378 -62.46 -97.24 -15.77
N GLU A 379 -63.24 -96.26 -16.26
CA GLU A 379 -64.60 -96.47 -16.80
C GLU A 379 -64.60 -97.35 -18.06
N HIS A 380 -63.61 -97.20 -18.96
CA HIS A 380 -63.50 -98.06 -20.14
C HIS A 380 -63.13 -99.50 -19.78
N SER A 381 -62.16 -99.68 -18.87
CA SER A 381 -61.76 -101.01 -18.37
C SER A 381 -62.91 -101.71 -17.67
N ALA A 382 -63.65 -101.03 -16.79
CA ALA A 382 -64.85 -101.57 -16.17
C ALA A 382 -65.93 -101.95 -17.21
N GLN A 383 -66.12 -101.15 -18.27
CA GLN A 383 -67.01 -101.50 -19.38
C GLN A 383 -66.48 -102.63 -20.28
N GLU A 384 -65.19 -102.96 -20.26
CA GLU A 384 -64.63 -104.12 -20.97
C GLU A 384 -64.73 -105.39 -20.13
N GLU A 385 -64.50 -105.31 -18.81
CA GLU A 385 -64.81 -106.40 -17.86
C GLU A 385 -66.30 -106.76 -17.90
N GLU A 386 -67.20 -105.77 -17.81
CA GLU A 386 -68.65 -105.97 -17.86
C GLU A 386 -69.15 -106.43 -19.26
N LYS A 387 -68.33 -106.32 -20.32
CA LYS A 387 -68.58 -106.97 -21.62
C LYS A 387 -68.06 -108.41 -21.64
N LEU A 388 -66.87 -108.66 -21.08
CA LEU A 388 -66.31 -110.01 -20.95
C LEU A 388 -67.24 -110.90 -20.14
N ASP A 389 -67.73 -110.44 -18.99
CA ASP A 389 -68.64 -111.22 -18.14
C ASP A 389 -69.94 -111.58 -18.87
N ARG A 390 -70.54 -110.64 -19.62
CA ARG A 390 -71.73 -110.91 -20.45
C ARG A 390 -71.45 -111.90 -21.58
N GLU A 391 -70.28 -111.82 -22.21
CA GLU A 391 -69.91 -112.75 -23.28
C GLU A 391 -69.59 -114.15 -22.71
N VAL A 392 -69.00 -114.23 -21.51
CA VAL A 392 -68.80 -115.48 -20.76
C VAL A 392 -70.14 -116.09 -20.31
N GLU A 393 -71.09 -115.28 -19.82
CA GLU A 393 -72.44 -115.72 -19.50
C GLU A 393 -73.19 -116.24 -20.74
N LYS A 394 -73.10 -115.50 -21.86
CA LYS A 394 -73.61 -115.92 -23.17
C LYS A 394 -72.98 -117.22 -23.66
N CYS A 395 -71.68 -117.45 -23.43
CA CYS A 395 -71.02 -118.73 -23.70
C CYS A 395 -71.52 -119.87 -22.78
N LYS A 396 -71.78 -119.61 -21.49
CA LYS A 396 -72.38 -120.61 -20.58
C LYS A 396 -73.79 -121.01 -21.04
N LEU A 397 -74.64 -120.03 -21.37
CA LEU A 397 -76.00 -120.26 -21.86
C LEU A 397 -76.03 -120.95 -23.24
N GLN A 398 -75.07 -120.63 -24.13
CA GLN A 398 -74.87 -121.34 -25.40
C GLN A 398 -74.51 -122.82 -25.15
N ALA A 399 -73.55 -123.10 -24.25
CA ALA A 399 -73.15 -124.47 -23.91
C ALA A 399 -74.30 -125.25 -23.23
N GLU A 400 -75.04 -124.62 -22.33
CA GLU A 400 -76.23 -125.21 -21.70
C GLU A 400 -77.30 -125.55 -22.76
N ARG A 401 -77.60 -124.62 -23.68
CA ARG A 401 -78.49 -124.88 -24.82
C ARG A 401 -78.02 -126.04 -25.68
N GLU A 402 -76.71 -126.17 -25.94
CA GLU A 402 -76.15 -127.28 -26.71
C GLU A 402 -76.28 -128.62 -25.96
N THR A 403 -76.10 -128.64 -24.63
CA THR A 403 -76.38 -129.85 -23.82
C THR A 403 -77.86 -130.22 -23.81
N LEU A 404 -78.76 -129.24 -23.71
CA LEU A 404 -80.21 -129.45 -23.80
C LEU A 404 -80.63 -129.92 -25.21
N GLN A 405 -80.02 -129.39 -26.27
CA GLN A 405 -80.24 -129.88 -27.64
C GLN A 405 -79.74 -131.32 -27.82
N ARG A 406 -78.63 -131.72 -27.18
CA ARG A 406 -78.18 -133.13 -27.17
C ARG A 406 -79.15 -134.03 -26.41
N GLN A 407 -79.62 -133.62 -25.23
CA GLN A 407 -80.62 -134.36 -24.46
C GLN A 407 -81.95 -134.49 -25.23
N LEU A 408 -82.40 -133.41 -25.88
CA LEU A 408 -83.58 -133.42 -26.75
C LEU A 408 -83.38 -134.39 -27.92
N LYS A 409 -82.20 -134.39 -28.55
CA LYS A 409 -81.88 -135.34 -29.64
C LYS A 409 -81.87 -136.79 -29.15
N GLU A 410 -81.27 -137.09 -28.00
CA GLU A 410 -81.33 -138.43 -27.40
C GLU A 410 -82.77 -138.84 -27.00
N SER A 411 -83.62 -137.88 -26.64
CA SER A 411 -85.04 -138.14 -26.39
C SER A 411 -85.82 -138.39 -27.69
N LEU A 412 -85.48 -137.69 -28.78
CA LEU A 412 -86.03 -137.91 -30.11
C LEU A 412 -85.57 -139.26 -30.67
N GLU A 413 -84.29 -139.63 -30.57
CA GLU A 413 -83.78 -140.94 -30.98
C GLU A 413 -84.37 -142.11 -30.15
N LYS A 414 -84.94 -141.85 -28.96
CA LYS A 414 -85.74 -142.82 -28.19
C LYS A 414 -87.21 -142.84 -28.66
N LEU A 415 -87.81 -141.66 -28.84
CA LEU A 415 -89.18 -141.51 -29.33
C LEU A 415 -89.33 -142.12 -30.73
N GLU A 416 -88.38 -141.87 -31.62
CA GLU A 416 -88.36 -142.32 -33.02
C GLU A 416 -88.38 -143.86 -33.09
N ARG A 417 -87.58 -144.55 -32.27
CA ARG A 417 -87.67 -146.02 -32.09
C ARG A 417 -89.06 -146.48 -31.67
N THR A 418 -89.68 -145.82 -30.68
CA THR A 418 -91.06 -146.13 -30.29
C THR A 418 -92.12 -145.72 -31.32
N THR A 419 -91.79 -144.83 -32.28
CA THR A 419 -92.68 -144.55 -33.42
C THR A 419 -92.49 -145.54 -34.56
N GLU A 420 -91.32 -146.10 -34.79
CA GLU A 420 -91.09 -147.15 -35.79
C GLU A 420 -91.86 -148.43 -35.41
N GLU A 421 -91.80 -148.84 -34.14
CA GLU A 421 -92.62 -149.92 -33.58
C GLU A 421 -94.14 -149.66 -33.69
N LYS A 422 -94.55 -148.38 -33.87
CA LYS A 422 -95.96 -147.97 -33.96
C LYS A 422 -96.43 -147.69 -35.40
N LYS A 423 -95.52 -147.29 -36.29
CA LYS A 423 -95.76 -147.03 -37.72
C LYS A 423 -96.18 -148.31 -38.45
N GLU A 424 -95.60 -149.46 -38.09
CA GLU A 424 -95.96 -150.76 -38.68
C GLU A 424 -97.44 -151.12 -38.45
N LEU A 425 -98.02 -150.72 -37.31
CA LEU A 425 -99.45 -150.89 -37.00
C LEU A 425 -100.36 -149.83 -37.65
N GLN A 426 -99.83 -148.67 -38.04
CA GLN A 426 -100.63 -147.53 -38.52
C GLN A 426 -100.64 -147.37 -40.06
N ASN A 427 -99.83 -148.15 -40.78
CA ASN A 427 -99.69 -148.09 -42.25
C ASN A 427 -100.85 -148.75 -43.05
N LYS A 428 -102.06 -148.83 -42.46
CA LYS A 428 -103.21 -149.58 -43.01
C LYS A 428 -104.53 -148.80 -43.17
N LEU A 429 -104.59 -147.52 -42.80
CA LEU A 429 -105.79 -146.70 -43.03
C LEU A 429 -105.43 -145.28 -43.49
N GLU A 430 -104.84 -145.22 -44.68
CA GLU A 430 -104.44 -143.98 -45.35
C GLU A 430 -105.53 -143.53 -46.36
N LYS A 431 -105.84 -142.22 -46.37
CA LYS A 431 -106.43 -141.36 -47.45
C LYS A 431 -107.75 -140.62 -47.08
N SER A 432 -107.93 -139.46 -47.75
CA SER A 432 -108.98 -138.42 -47.57
C SER A 432 -108.78 -137.51 -46.33
N SER A 433 -108.90 -136.17 -46.39
CA SER A 433 -109.08 -135.24 -47.53
C SER A 433 -108.74 -133.76 -47.22
N THR A 434 -108.03 -133.13 -48.16
CA THR A 434 -108.18 -131.78 -48.78
C THR A 434 -108.96 -130.63 -48.07
N ILE A 435 -108.23 -129.53 -47.74
CA ILE A 435 -108.54 -128.08 -47.88
C ILE A 435 -109.68 -127.38 -47.06
N THR A 436 -109.24 -126.44 -46.20
CA THR A 436 -109.74 -125.05 -45.89
C THR A 436 -111.21 -124.72 -45.57
N SER A 437 -111.46 -124.08 -44.40
CA SER A 437 -112.28 -122.84 -44.27
C SER A 437 -112.22 -122.13 -42.89
N PHE A 438 -112.64 -120.85 -42.91
CA PHE A 438 -113.00 -119.86 -41.86
C PHE A 438 -113.61 -120.40 -40.52
N ASN A 439 -113.74 -119.64 -39.40
CA ASN A 439 -114.17 -118.22 -39.29
C ASN A 439 -114.03 -117.57 -37.88
N ASN A 440 -114.31 -116.26 -37.79
CA ASN A 440 -114.77 -115.46 -36.61
C ASN A 440 -113.82 -115.25 -35.39
N ILE A 441 -114.03 -114.28 -34.46
CA ILE A 441 -114.43 -112.85 -34.43
C ILE A 441 -114.75 -112.50 -32.95
N ASN A 442 -114.16 -111.43 -32.37
CA ASN A 442 -114.62 -110.59 -31.23
C ASN A 442 -113.44 -109.85 -30.53
N ASN A 443 -113.58 -108.66 -29.93
CA ASN A 443 -114.63 -107.64 -30.07
C ASN A 443 -114.12 -106.22 -29.69
N ASN A 444 -114.97 -105.23 -29.97
CA ASN A 444 -114.98 -103.81 -29.60
C ASN A 444 -114.79 -103.52 -28.09
N HIS A 445 -114.55 -102.28 -27.60
CA HIS A 445 -114.90 -100.93 -28.12
C HIS A 445 -113.84 -99.87 -27.64
N ILE A 446 -113.96 -98.52 -27.57
CA ILE A 446 -115.09 -97.56 -27.55
C ILE A 446 -114.69 -96.14 -28.07
N ASN A 447 -115.60 -95.17 -27.92
CA ASN A 447 -115.62 -93.75 -28.33
C ASN A 447 -114.48 -92.84 -27.81
N GLY A 448 -114.18 -91.67 -28.42
CA GLY A 448 -114.65 -91.11 -29.70
C GLY A 448 -114.60 -89.57 -29.87
N SER A 449 -114.83 -89.09 -31.11
CA SER A 449 -115.29 -87.75 -31.57
C SER A 449 -114.44 -86.46 -31.45
N GLY A 450 -114.47 -85.65 -32.55
CA GLY A 450 -114.09 -84.21 -32.62
C GLY A 450 -112.59 -83.92 -32.86
N ASN A 451 -112.07 -83.28 -33.93
CA ASN A 451 -112.52 -82.37 -35.01
C ASN A 451 -112.35 -80.83 -34.77
N THR A 452 -111.56 -80.20 -35.66
CA THR A 452 -111.36 -78.75 -35.94
C THR A 452 -110.80 -77.76 -34.89
N ASN A 453 -109.63 -77.20 -35.25
CA ASN A 453 -109.18 -75.78 -35.19
C ASN A 453 -108.73 -75.02 -33.91
N ASN A 454 -107.56 -74.36 -34.09
CA ASN A 454 -107.12 -73.02 -33.63
C ASN A 454 -106.62 -72.72 -32.19
N ASN A 455 -105.32 -72.37 -32.16
CA ASN A 455 -104.66 -71.27 -31.42
C ASN A 455 -104.33 -71.33 -29.90
N ASN A 456 -103.08 -70.92 -29.64
CA ASN A 456 -102.54 -70.16 -28.48
C ASN A 456 -101.96 -70.85 -27.21
N VAL A 457 -100.62 -70.77 -27.13
CA VAL A 457 -99.82 -70.10 -26.06
C VAL A 457 -99.26 -70.89 -24.84
N SER A 458 -97.93 -70.69 -24.63
CA SER A 458 -97.09 -70.80 -23.42
C SER A 458 -96.51 -72.15 -22.90
N THR A 459 -95.19 -72.31 -23.17
CA THR A 459 -94.05 -72.64 -22.25
C THR A 459 -94.17 -73.81 -21.24
N SER A 460 -93.21 -74.76 -21.11
CA SER A 460 -91.74 -74.77 -21.38
C SER A 460 -91.28 -76.18 -21.93
N THR A 461 -90.04 -76.72 -21.91
CA THR A 461 -88.72 -76.44 -21.24
C THR A 461 -87.52 -77.11 -21.99
N SER A 462 -86.28 -76.87 -21.52
CA SER A 462 -84.96 -77.29 -22.05
C SER A 462 -84.51 -78.76 -21.80
N THR A 463 -83.39 -79.30 -22.35
CA THR A 463 -82.93 -79.51 -23.76
C THR A 463 -81.58 -80.28 -23.85
N ASN A 464 -81.12 -80.61 -25.07
CA ASN A 464 -79.84 -81.29 -25.43
C ASN A 464 -79.28 -80.67 -26.75
N GLY A 465 -78.06 -80.95 -27.24
CA GLY A 465 -76.96 -81.82 -26.76
C GLY A 465 -76.31 -82.66 -27.90
N LYS A 466 -74.99 -82.98 -27.79
CA LYS A 466 -74.18 -83.84 -28.72
C LYS A 466 -73.90 -83.26 -30.13
N THR A 467 -72.96 -83.70 -31.01
CA THR A 467 -71.56 -84.25 -30.94
C THR A 467 -70.94 -84.35 -32.38
N TYR A 468 -69.62 -84.07 -32.58
CA TYR A 468 -68.74 -84.55 -33.71
C TYR A 468 -69.08 -84.06 -35.16
N ASN A 469 -68.34 -84.23 -36.29
CA ASN A 469 -66.98 -84.72 -36.74
C ASN A 469 -66.74 -84.26 -38.24
N ASN A 470 -65.59 -84.33 -38.97
CA ASN A 470 -64.13 -84.43 -38.73
C ASN A 470 -63.27 -84.14 -40.02
N ASN A 471 -61.98 -83.78 -39.86
CA ASN A 471 -60.76 -84.03 -40.68
C ASN A 471 -60.53 -83.62 -42.19
N LYS A 472 -59.49 -82.77 -42.38
CA LYS A 472 -58.30 -82.86 -43.31
C LYS A 472 -58.25 -82.15 -44.70
N VAL A 473 -57.08 -81.53 -44.99
CA VAL A 473 -56.53 -80.97 -46.28
C VAL A 473 -57.28 -79.70 -46.77
N THR A 474 -56.70 -78.59 -47.29
CA THR A 474 -55.49 -78.36 -48.12
C THR A 474 -54.87 -76.97 -47.87
N ALA A 475 -53.62 -76.73 -48.27
CA ALA A 475 -52.98 -75.41 -48.21
C ALA A 475 -53.39 -74.47 -49.36
N LYS A 476 -53.79 -73.23 -49.05
CA LYS A 476 -53.77 -72.05 -49.93
C LYS A 476 -54.07 -70.76 -49.14
N ALA A 477 -53.02 -70.11 -48.63
CA ALA A 477 -53.10 -68.81 -47.95
C ALA A 477 -51.84 -67.98 -48.25
N VAL A 478 -51.69 -67.57 -49.52
CA VAL A 478 -50.56 -66.79 -50.04
C VAL A 478 -51.11 -65.66 -50.89
N ASN A 479 -50.64 -64.43 -50.67
CA ASN A 479 -50.87 -63.21 -51.46
C ASN A 479 -52.26 -63.02 -52.09
N TYR A 480 -53.16 -62.27 -51.43
CA TYR A 480 -53.58 -60.94 -51.95
C TYR A 480 -54.42 -60.16 -50.90
N LEU A 481 -53.77 -59.25 -50.15
CA LEU A 481 -54.37 -58.06 -49.50
C LEU A 481 -53.32 -57.34 -48.63
N VAL A 482 -52.29 -56.82 -49.29
CA VAL A 482 -51.37 -55.83 -48.70
C VAL A 482 -51.65 -54.50 -49.39
N GLU A 483 -52.40 -53.61 -48.74
CA GLU A 483 -52.26 -52.15 -48.88
C GLU A 483 -53.14 -51.40 -47.86
N CYS A 484 -52.56 -51.03 -46.72
CA CYS A 484 -52.79 -49.76 -46.00
C CYS A 484 -51.82 -49.67 -44.79
N GLY A 485 -51.26 -48.48 -44.56
CA GLY A 485 -49.98 -48.26 -43.88
C GLY A 485 -49.80 -48.79 -42.45
N SER A 486 -48.65 -49.45 -42.22
CA SER A 486 -47.95 -49.57 -40.91
C SER A 486 -46.61 -50.35 -41.01
N LYS A 487 -45.76 -50.06 -42.01
CA LYS A 487 -44.44 -50.74 -42.15
C LYS A 487 -43.20 -49.85 -42.33
N VAL A 488 -43.32 -48.56 -42.62
CA VAL A 488 -42.15 -47.68 -42.85
C VAL A 488 -41.58 -47.10 -41.54
N GLU A 489 -42.42 -46.90 -40.53
CA GLU A 489 -42.03 -46.31 -39.24
C GLU A 489 -41.37 -47.35 -38.31
N GLY A 490 -41.80 -48.62 -38.37
CA GLY A 490 -41.24 -49.69 -37.53
C GLY A 490 -39.77 -49.97 -37.81
N GLU A 491 -39.37 -50.09 -39.08
CA GLU A 491 -37.97 -50.38 -39.44
C GLU A 491 -37.04 -49.18 -39.16
N THR A 492 -37.54 -47.95 -39.30
CA THR A 492 -36.76 -46.74 -38.99
C THR A 492 -36.69 -46.44 -37.50
N TYR A 493 -37.68 -46.86 -36.71
CA TYR A 493 -37.64 -46.81 -35.24
C TYR A 493 -36.74 -47.91 -34.65
N ASN A 494 -36.90 -49.16 -35.09
CA ASN A 494 -36.06 -50.28 -34.64
C ASN A 494 -34.58 -50.01 -34.94
N LYS A 495 -34.24 -49.50 -36.14
CA LYS A 495 -32.86 -49.18 -36.49
C LYS A 495 -32.28 -47.99 -35.72
N LYS A 496 -33.13 -47.08 -35.20
CA LYS A 496 -32.70 -46.07 -34.21
C LYS A 496 -32.43 -46.72 -32.85
N LEU A 497 -33.32 -47.59 -32.38
CA LEU A 497 -33.12 -48.36 -31.14
C LEU A 497 -31.85 -49.20 -31.19
N GLU A 498 -31.57 -49.90 -32.29
CA GLU A 498 -30.34 -50.70 -32.48
C GLU A 498 -29.09 -49.82 -32.38
N ASN A 499 -29.04 -48.70 -33.10
CA ASN A 499 -27.93 -47.74 -33.02
C ASN A 499 -27.77 -47.13 -31.61
N GLU A 500 -28.88 -46.86 -30.92
CA GLU A 500 -28.88 -46.30 -29.56
C GLU A 500 -28.46 -47.33 -28.52
N ILE A 501 -28.86 -48.60 -28.70
CA ILE A 501 -28.38 -49.75 -27.93
C ILE A 501 -26.88 -49.97 -28.15
N GLU A 502 -26.37 -49.92 -29.38
CA GLU A 502 -24.92 -49.98 -29.64
C GLU A 502 -24.18 -48.80 -28.98
N ALA A 503 -24.72 -47.59 -29.08
CA ALA A 503 -24.12 -46.41 -28.44
C ALA A 503 -24.11 -46.51 -26.91
N LEU A 504 -25.17 -47.04 -26.30
CA LEU A 504 -25.25 -47.32 -24.86
C LEU A 504 -24.31 -48.46 -24.45
N GLN A 505 -24.17 -49.51 -25.26
CA GLN A 505 -23.21 -50.60 -25.03
C GLN A 505 -21.76 -50.09 -25.13
N GLN A 506 -21.43 -49.20 -26.07
CA GLN A 506 -20.10 -48.57 -26.14
C GLN A 506 -19.83 -47.65 -24.94
N LYS A 507 -20.82 -46.84 -24.51
CA LYS A 507 -20.72 -46.03 -23.29
C LYS A 507 -20.48 -46.91 -22.06
N LEU A 508 -21.28 -47.97 -21.88
CA LEU A 508 -21.16 -48.93 -20.80
C LEU A 508 -19.83 -49.70 -20.83
N ALA A 509 -19.30 -50.04 -22.01
CA ALA A 509 -17.98 -50.66 -22.15
C ALA A 509 -16.85 -49.70 -21.74
N LYS A 510 -16.92 -48.44 -22.16
CA LYS A 510 -15.97 -47.38 -21.76
C LYS A 510 -16.03 -47.12 -20.25
N GLU A 511 -17.22 -47.05 -19.68
CA GLU A 511 -17.44 -46.86 -18.24
C GLU A 511 -16.97 -48.08 -17.42
N LYS A 512 -17.23 -49.31 -17.88
CA LYS A 512 -16.67 -50.54 -17.28
C LYS A 512 -15.14 -50.52 -17.28
N VAL A 513 -14.50 -50.05 -18.36
CA VAL A 513 -13.03 -49.91 -18.41
C VAL A 513 -12.52 -48.84 -17.44
N LEU A 514 -13.15 -47.67 -17.39
CA LEU A 514 -12.78 -46.60 -16.45
C LEU A 514 -13.01 -47.02 -14.99
N THR A 515 -14.10 -47.72 -14.71
CA THR A 515 -14.42 -48.28 -13.39
C THR A 515 -13.42 -49.36 -13.01
N GLN A 516 -13.06 -50.26 -13.92
CA GLN A 516 -12.01 -51.26 -13.67
C GLN A 516 -10.64 -50.61 -13.47
N GLN A 517 -10.32 -49.51 -14.15
CA GLN A 517 -9.10 -48.74 -13.91
C GLN A 517 -9.11 -48.06 -12.53
N ALA A 518 -10.24 -47.46 -12.13
CA ALA A 518 -10.42 -46.87 -10.80
C ALA A 518 -10.34 -47.93 -9.69
N VAL A 519 -11.02 -49.07 -9.85
CA VAL A 519 -10.96 -50.23 -8.94
C VAL A 519 -9.56 -50.83 -8.89
N ASN A 520 -8.85 -50.97 -10.02
CA ASN A 520 -7.47 -51.45 -10.03
C ASN A 520 -6.53 -50.48 -9.31
N LYS A 521 -6.74 -49.16 -9.45
CA LYS A 521 -5.90 -48.13 -8.79
C LYS A 521 -6.22 -47.99 -7.30
N LEU A 522 -7.48 -48.17 -6.90
CA LEU A 522 -7.90 -48.31 -5.50
C LEU A 522 -7.37 -49.61 -4.89
N ALA A 523 -7.40 -50.74 -5.62
CA ALA A 523 -6.81 -52.00 -5.19
C ALA A 523 -5.27 -51.89 -5.08
N GLU A 524 -4.61 -51.13 -5.95
CA GLU A 524 -3.19 -50.83 -5.83
C GLU A 524 -2.88 -49.97 -4.60
N VAL A 525 -3.64 -48.90 -4.35
CA VAL A 525 -3.50 -48.06 -3.15
C VAL A 525 -3.79 -48.86 -1.87
N MET A 526 -4.85 -49.68 -1.86
CA MET A 526 -5.18 -50.57 -0.75
C MET A 526 -4.08 -51.62 -0.53
N ASN A 527 -3.58 -52.29 -1.57
CA ASN A 527 -2.51 -53.27 -1.43
C ASN A 527 -1.20 -52.62 -0.96
N ARG A 528 -0.86 -51.42 -1.44
CA ARG A 528 0.29 -50.64 -0.93
C ARG A 528 0.12 -50.25 0.55
N LYS A 529 -1.11 -49.96 1.00
CA LYS A 529 -1.42 -49.60 2.40
C LYS A 529 -1.49 -50.83 3.33
N THR A 530 -2.08 -51.94 2.89
CA THR A 530 -2.22 -53.17 3.66
C THR A 530 -0.89 -53.94 3.75
N ALA A 531 -0.08 -53.96 2.69
CA ALA A 531 1.26 -54.55 2.72
C ALA A 531 2.25 -53.76 3.61
N ALA A 532 1.96 -52.49 3.92
CA ALA A 532 2.69 -51.70 4.90
C ALA A 532 2.21 -51.91 6.35
N ALA A 533 1.01 -52.49 6.54
CA ALA A 533 0.40 -52.72 7.86
C ALA A 533 0.52 -54.17 8.35
N ASN A 534 0.49 -55.16 7.45
CA ASN A 534 0.47 -56.58 7.80
C ASN A 534 1.64 -57.36 7.16
N GLN A 535 2.79 -57.40 7.86
CA GLN A 535 3.66 -58.58 7.86
C GLN A 535 4.12 -58.90 9.29
N PRO A 536 3.94 -60.14 9.78
CA PRO A 536 4.33 -60.54 11.13
C PRO A 536 5.83 -60.87 11.22
N ILE A 537 6.43 -60.60 12.39
CA ILE A 537 7.80 -61.01 12.69
C ILE A 537 7.83 -62.50 13.10
N LYS A 538 8.45 -63.35 12.27
CA LYS A 538 9.23 -64.56 12.65
C LYS A 538 9.69 -65.35 11.42
N GLY A 539 10.84 -66.04 11.49
CA GLY A 539 10.95 -67.34 10.81
C GLY A 539 12.12 -67.69 9.88
N GLY A 540 13.32 -67.10 10.00
CA GLY A 540 14.57 -67.73 9.50
C GLY A 540 14.83 -67.75 7.99
N GLY A 541 16.06 -68.14 7.62
CA GLY A 541 16.53 -68.29 6.23
C GLY A 541 17.49 -67.20 5.74
N SER A 542 18.63 -67.62 5.17
CA SER A 542 19.64 -66.79 4.51
C SER A 542 19.09 -65.93 3.35
N GLY A 543 19.63 -64.75 3.06
CA GLY A 543 20.75 -64.01 3.67
C GLY A 543 21.20 -62.83 2.79
N GLY A 544 22.05 -61.95 3.32
CA GLY A 544 22.72 -60.87 2.55
C GLY A 544 21.82 -59.73 2.04
N GLY A 545 21.69 -58.64 2.81
CA GLY A 545 21.05 -57.41 2.30
C GLY A 545 20.60 -56.35 3.32
N GLY A 546 20.51 -56.68 4.62
CA GLY A 546 19.84 -55.82 5.62
C GLY A 546 20.60 -54.57 6.12
N SER A 547 21.88 -54.38 5.78
CA SER A 547 22.75 -53.41 6.48
C SER A 547 22.39 -51.94 6.21
N THR A 548 22.27 -51.54 4.94
CA THR A 548 22.09 -50.14 4.52
C THR A 548 20.80 -49.52 5.07
N ARG A 549 19.67 -50.22 4.91
CA ARG A 549 18.33 -49.69 5.27
C ARG A 549 18.17 -49.43 6.77
N SER A 550 18.88 -50.17 7.63
CA SER A 550 18.90 -49.91 9.08
C SER A 550 19.73 -48.68 9.45
N VAL A 551 20.86 -48.47 8.78
CA VAL A 551 21.71 -47.27 8.96
C VAL A 551 20.99 -46.02 8.45
N GLU A 552 20.33 -46.09 7.30
CA GLU A 552 19.53 -44.98 6.75
C GLU A 552 18.35 -44.60 7.63
N TYR A 553 17.63 -45.58 8.20
CA TYR A 553 16.54 -45.30 9.14
C TYR A 553 17.06 -44.60 10.39
N ARG A 554 18.15 -45.10 11.00
CA ARG A 554 18.80 -44.46 12.16
C ARG A 554 19.37 -43.07 11.83
N LYS A 555 19.81 -42.84 10.59
CA LYS A 555 20.23 -41.51 10.12
C LYS A 555 19.03 -40.56 10.05
N LYS A 556 17.92 -40.97 9.43
CA LYS A 556 16.68 -40.18 9.36
C LYS A 556 16.01 -39.97 10.72
N GLU A 557 16.12 -40.91 11.65
CA GLU A 557 15.66 -40.75 13.04
C GLU A 557 16.46 -39.66 13.78
N LYS A 558 17.79 -39.62 13.59
CA LYS A 558 18.63 -38.52 14.11
C LYS A 558 18.33 -37.18 13.43
N GLU A 559 18.15 -37.19 12.11
CA GLU A 559 17.81 -36.02 11.30
C GLU A 559 16.44 -35.44 11.71
N CYS A 560 15.44 -36.28 11.99
CA CYS A 560 14.13 -35.87 12.50
C CYS A 560 14.23 -35.24 13.90
N ARG A 561 14.97 -35.87 14.84
CA ARG A 561 15.22 -35.29 16.17
C ARG A 561 16.00 -33.98 16.11
N GLN A 562 16.95 -33.86 15.18
CA GLN A 562 17.66 -32.60 14.96
C GLN A 562 16.70 -31.52 14.47
N LEU A 563 15.86 -31.81 13.47
CA LEU A 563 14.85 -30.88 12.97
C LEU A 563 13.80 -30.51 14.03
N GLU A 564 13.43 -31.42 14.93
CA GLU A 564 12.57 -31.14 16.09
C GLU A 564 13.25 -30.20 17.10
N GLN A 565 14.54 -30.40 17.37
CA GLN A 565 15.35 -29.53 18.24
C GLN A 565 15.60 -28.16 17.61
N ASP A 566 15.86 -28.09 16.30
CA ASP A 566 16.04 -26.86 15.54
C ASP A 566 14.74 -26.08 15.44
N LEU A 567 13.59 -26.75 15.19
CA LEU A 567 12.25 -26.15 15.23
C LEU A 567 11.94 -25.56 16.61
N THR A 568 12.31 -26.27 17.68
CA THR A 568 12.11 -25.81 19.06
C THR A 568 13.00 -24.60 19.37
N THR A 569 14.26 -24.64 18.92
CA THR A 569 15.22 -23.52 19.07
C THR A 569 14.79 -22.30 18.26
N LEU A 570 14.29 -22.48 17.04
CA LEU A 570 13.79 -21.43 16.17
C LEU A 570 12.50 -20.81 16.74
N LYS A 571 11.59 -21.63 17.29
CA LYS A 571 10.43 -21.13 18.04
C LYS A 571 10.86 -20.30 19.25
N ALA A 572 11.82 -20.76 20.05
CA ALA A 572 12.32 -19.99 21.21
C ALA A 572 12.96 -18.66 20.79
N ARG A 573 13.75 -18.65 19.69
CA ARG A 573 14.29 -17.42 19.09
C ARG A 573 13.19 -16.47 18.61
N PHE A 574 12.16 -16.98 17.95
CA PHE A 574 11.01 -16.17 17.53
C PHE A 574 10.29 -15.52 18.72
N HIS A 575 9.99 -16.28 19.78
CA HIS A 575 9.35 -15.71 20.98
C HIS A 575 10.25 -14.67 21.66
N SER A 576 11.56 -14.91 21.73
CA SER A 576 12.52 -13.93 22.26
C SER A 576 12.59 -12.65 21.41
N LEU A 577 12.49 -12.77 20.08
CA LEU A 577 12.52 -11.62 19.16
C LEU A 577 11.19 -10.84 19.20
N THR A 578 10.05 -11.53 19.26
CA THR A 578 8.74 -10.91 19.48
C THR A 578 8.73 -10.12 20.79
N ALA A 579 9.19 -10.72 21.90
CA ALA A 579 9.29 -10.03 23.19
C ALA A 579 10.22 -8.81 23.14
N GLN A 580 11.33 -8.86 22.39
CA GLN A 580 12.20 -7.70 22.17
C GLN A 580 11.53 -6.60 21.34
N TYR A 581 10.76 -6.94 20.31
CA TYR A 581 9.97 -5.96 19.55
C TYR A 581 8.84 -5.36 20.38
N GLU A 582 8.18 -6.14 21.23
CA GLU A 582 7.13 -5.66 22.15
C GLU A 582 7.71 -4.72 23.22
N GLN A 583 8.87 -5.06 23.80
CA GLN A 583 9.60 -4.19 24.73
C GLN A 583 10.07 -2.90 24.03
N MET A 584 10.70 -2.99 22.86
CA MET A 584 11.15 -1.81 22.10
C MET A 584 9.96 -0.90 21.72
N LYS A 585 8.80 -1.48 21.36
CA LYS A 585 7.58 -0.71 21.11
C LYS A 585 7.09 0.00 22.38
N PHE A 586 7.10 -0.67 23.52
CA PHE A 586 6.72 -0.09 24.81
C PHE A 586 7.65 1.07 25.20
N ASP A 587 8.96 0.88 25.07
CA ASP A 587 9.96 1.91 25.40
C ASP A 587 9.83 3.15 24.48
N MET A 588 9.52 2.95 23.20
CA MET A 588 9.22 4.02 22.25
C MET A 588 7.92 4.77 22.60
N GLU A 589 6.86 4.07 23.04
CA GLU A 589 5.60 4.68 23.49
C GLU A 589 5.82 5.53 24.77
N VAL A 590 6.62 5.04 25.71
CA VAL A 590 7.01 5.76 26.94
C VAL A 590 7.88 6.99 26.61
N ASN A 591 8.80 6.90 25.66
CA ASN A 591 9.56 8.08 25.22
C ASN A 591 8.68 9.10 24.50
N ARG A 592 7.74 8.66 23.65
CA ARG A 592 6.75 9.55 23.02
C ARG A 592 5.93 10.31 24.06
N GLU A 593 5.50 9.65 25.14
CA GLU A 593 4.76 10.30 26.24
C GLU A 593 5.63 11.30 27.02
N ARG A 594 6.94 11.03 27.18
CA ARG A 594 7.90 11.98 27.78
C ARG A 594 8.12 13.20 26.90
N GLU A 595 8.31 13.02 25.61
CA GLU A 595 8.46 14.11 24.63
C GLU A 595 7.18 14.96 24.55
N GLU A 596 6.01 14.34 24.55
CA GLU A 596 4.72 15.04 24.57
C GLU A 596 4.55 15.91 25.84
N LYS A 597 4.96 15.40 27.01
CA LYS A 597 5.01 16.17 28.27
C LYS A 597 6.05 17.29 28.23
N ALA A 598 7.23 17.07 27.65
CA ALA A 598 8.26 18.09 27.49
C ALA A 598 7.81 19.23 26.55
N ILE A 599 7.19 18.89 25.41
CA ILE A 599 6.60 19.85 24.47
C ILE A 599 5.49 20.67 25.16
N LYS A 600 4.66 20.04 26.00
CA LYS A 600 3.63 20.75 26.79
C LYS A 600 4.26 21.74 27.78
N ALA A 601 5.28 21.34 28.53
CA ALA A 601 5.98 22.22 29.46
C ALA A 601 6.69 23.41 28.76
N VAL A 602 7.26 23.19 27.55
CA VAL A 602 7.86 24.26 26.74
C VAL A 602 6.79 25.24 26.22
N LYS A 603 5.60 24.77 25.84
CA LYS A 603 4.47 25.64 25.48
C LYS A 603 4.00 26.48 26.66
N GLU A 604 3.81 25.86 27.82
CA GLU A 604 3.41 26.56 29.06
C GLU A 604 4.44 27.63 29.48
N MET A 605 5.74 27.34 29.32
CA MET A 605 6.81 28.32 29.52
C MET A 605 6.74 29.47 28.51
N ALA A 606 6.53 29.19 27.22
CA ALA A 606 6.40 30.22 26.19
C ALA A 606 5.20 31.15 26.49
N GLU A 607 4.04 30.59 26.79
CA GLU A 607 2.85 31.34 27.20
C GLU A 607 3.08 32.17 28.47
N GLN A 608 3.94 31.72 29.39
CA GLN A 608 4.35 32.55 30.54
C GLN A 608 5.26 33.71 30.10
N LYS A 609 6.22 33.47 29.19
CA LYS A 609 7.13 34.52 28.70
C LYS A 609 6.45 35.57 27.84
N ASP A 610 5.44 35.19 27.06
CA ASP A 610 4.59 36.17 26.33
C ASP A 610 3.82 37.07 27.31
N ARG A 611 3.28 36.52 28.41
CA ARG A 611 2.64 37.31 29.48
C ARG A 611 3.63 38.25 30.18
N GLU A 612 4.85 37.79 30.49
CA GLU A 612 5.90 38.65 31.04
C GLU A 612 6.28 39.80 30.08
N LEU A 613 6.30 39.54 28.75
CA LEU A 613 6.55 40.57 27.74
C LEU A 613 5.41 41.61 27.65
N ASP A 614 4.15 41.20 27.76
CA ASP A 614 3.00 42.12 27.73
C ASP A 614 2.87 42.96 29.00
N ASP A 615 3.19 42.42 30.17
CA ASP A 615 3.31 43.23 31.40
C ASP A 615 4.48 44.22 31.33
N LEU A 616 5.61 43.86 30.71
CA LEU A 616 6.72 44.78 30.46
C LEU A 616 6.36 45.88 29.44
N ARG A 617 5.58 45.57 28.40
CA ARG A 617 5.03 46.57 27.46
C ARG A 617 4.14 47.58 28.18
N ARG A 618 3.18 47.09 28.99
CA ARG A 618 2.33 47.94 29.83
C ARG A 618 3.11 48.81 30.81
N GLN A 619 4.21 48.31 31.38
CA GLN A 619 5.08 49.12 32.25
C GLN A 619 5.84 50.21 31.48
N LEU A 620 6.23 49.96 30.22
CA LEU A 620 6.84 50.96 29.34
C LEU A 620 5.83 52.03 28.90
N GLU A 621 4.61 51.64 28.54
CA GLU A 621 3.51 52.55 28.18
C GLU A 621 3.14 53.47 29.36
N ASN A 622 2.98 52.90 30.56
CA ASN A 622 2.73 53.68 31.78
C ASN A 622 3.89 54.64 32.12
N ARG A 623 5.14 54.29 31.82
CA ARG A 623 6.28 55.21 31.94
C ARG A 623 6.29 56.31 30.89
N ALA A 624 5.98 55.99 29.64
CA ALA A 624 5.94 56.96 28.54
C ALA A 624 4.88 58.05 28.81
N ASN A 625 3.69 57.65 29.29
CA ASN A 625 2.59 58.55 29.63
C ASN A 625 2.90 59.52 30.79
N LEU A 626 3.93 59.26 31.61
CA LEU A 626 4.30 60.09 32.75
C LEU A 626 5.32 61.19 32.44
N GLN A 627 5.92 61.22 31.24
CA GLN A 627 7.21 61.91 31.05
C GLN A 627 7.27 63.02 29.98
N ASN A 628 6.19 63.34 29.24
CA ASN A 628 6.15 64.58 28.44
C ASN A 628 4.73 65.03 27.97
N PRO A 629 4.15 66.13 28.50
CA PRO A 629 2.87 66.67 28.02
C PRO A 629 2.98 67.65 26.82
N GLY A 630 4.20 68.00 26.38
CA GLY A 630 4.45 69.31 25.76
C GLY A 630 4.54 69.42 24.23
N SER A 631 4.50 68.34 23.43
CA SER A 631 4.85 68.46 22.00
C SER A 631 4.27 67.38 21.06
N LEU A 632 2.94 67.17 21.08
CA LEU A 632 2.28 66.21 20.17
C LEU A 632 0.99 66.79 19.55
N SER A 633 1.13 67.67 18.55
CA SER A 633 0.03 68.12 17.68
C SER A 633 0.19 67.71 16.20
N SER A 634 1.15 66.83 15.90
CA SER A 634 1.51 66.40 14.54
C SER A 634 1.76 64.88 14.41
N LEU A 635 1.36 64.10 15.42
CA LEU A 635 1.54 62.63 15.47
C LEU A 635 0.25 61.87 15.85
N THR A 636 -0.88 62.57 15.96
CA THR A 636 -2.20 61.99 16.26
C THR A 636 -2.62 60.94 15.22
N ASP A 637 -2.19 61.11 13.96
CA ASP A 637 -2.43 60.17 12.85
C ASP A 637 -1.75 58.78 13.02
N LEU A 638 -0.91 58.58 14.04
CA LEU A 638 -0.25 57.28 14.31
C LEU A 638 -0.90 56.48 15.45
N LEU A 639 -1.94 56.97 16.11
CA LEU A 639 -2.56 56.31 17.27
C LEU A 639 -3.54 55.18 16.92
N ASN A 640 -3.72 54.83 15.64
CA ASN A 640 -4.55 53.69 15.20
C ASN A 640 -3.76 52.38 14.96
N ASP A 641 -2.46 52.29 15.27
CA ASP A 641 -1.64 51.13 14.87
C ASP A 641 -2.06 49.79 15.54
N GLU A 642 -2.89 49.83 16.60
CA GLU A 642 -3.56 48.66 17.19
C GLU A 642 -4.66 48.09 16.24
N GLU A 643 -5.48 48.96 15.66
CA GLU A 643 -6.51 48.61 14.67
C GLU A 643 -5.91 48.13 13.33
N LEU A 644 -4.63 48.46 13.08
CA LEU A 644 -3.87 47.97 11.94
C LEU A 644 -3.03 46.70 12.25
N ALA A 645 -3.00 46.22 13.50
CA ALA A 645 -2.24 45.03 13.89
C ALA A 645 -2.96 43.71 13.58
N ARG A 646 -4.29 43.66 13.74
CA ARG A 646 -5.13 42.46 13.52
C ARG A 646 -6.43 42.87 12.81
N LYS A 647 -6.84 42.10 11.79
CA LYS A 647 -8.17 42.21 11.18
C LYS A 647 -8.74 40.83 10.94
N GLU A 648 -10.02 40.68 11.23
CA GLU A 648 -10.76 39.44 11.06
C GLU A 648 -12.18 39.65 10.54
N GLY A 649 -12.79 38.57 10.07
CA GLY A 649 -14.18 38.57 9.61
C GLY A 649 -14.45 37.58 8.48
N TRP A 650 -15.69 37.55 8.01
CA TRP A 650 -16.15 36.61 7.00
C TRP A 650 -15.80 37.07 5.58
N LEU A 651 -15.13 36.20 4.83
CA LEU A 651 -14.87 36.35 3.40
C LEU A 651 -15.35 35.11 2.64
N SER A 652 -15.62 35.25 1.34
CA SER A 652 -15.92 34.10 0.48
C SER A 652 -14.77 33.85 -0.50
N VAL A 653 -14.28 32.62 -0.59
CA VAL A 653 -13.26 32.21 -1.57
C VAL A 653 -13.86 31.27 -2.63
N PRO A 654 -13.29 31.15 -3.85
CA PRO A 654 -13.71 30.15 -4.83
C PRO A 654 -13.57 28.73 -4.27
N ASN A 655 -14.63 27.93 -4.37
CA ASN A 655 -14.56 26.51 -4.03
C ASN A 655 -13.68 25.72 -5.02
N LYS A 656 -13.71 26.14 -6.30
CA LYS A 656 -12.80 25.74 -7.40
C LYS A 656 -12.71 26.88 -8.43
N GLN A 657 -11.73 26.83 -9.32
CA GLN A 657 -11.46 27.85 -10.36
C GLN A 657 -12.67 28.26 -11.24
N ASN A 658 -13.68 27.39 -11.37
CA ASN A 658 -14.93 27.72 -12.05
C ASN A 658 -16.04 28.10 -11.06
N ILE A 659 -15.99 29.34 -10.57
CA ILE A 659 -16.94 29.93 -9.61
C ILE A 659 -18.41 29.74 -10.06
N LYS A 660 -18.72 29.87 -11.36
CA LYS A 660 -20.08 29.70 -11.90
C LYS A 660 -20.62 28.26 -11.76
N ARG A 661 -19.76 27.25 -11.61
CA ARG A 661 -20.17 25.84 -11.40
C ARG A 661 -20.08 25.40 -9.93
N TYR A 662 -19.08 25.89 -9.18
CA TYR A 662 -18.76 25.38 -7.83
C TYR A 662 -19.04 26.36 -6.69
N GLY A 663 -19.44 27.59 -7.01
CA GLY A 663 -19.83 28.62 -6.05
C GLY A 663 -18.67 29.22 -5.26
N TRP A 664 -19.05 30.06 -4.29
CA TRP A 664 -18.18 30.65 -3.29
C TRP A 664 -18.34 29.88 -1.97
N LYS A 665 -17.23 29.53 -1.32
CA LYS A 665 -17.20 28.99 0.05
C LYS A 665 -16.98 30.15 1.03
N ARG A 666 -17.90 30.37 1.98
CA ARG A 666 -17.70 31.33 3.08
C ARG A 666 -16.69 30.75 4.08
N GLN A 667 -15.76 31.57 4.54
CA GLN A 667 -14.70 31.21 5.50
C GLN A 667 -14.45 32.38 6.44
N TYR A 668 -14.09 32.08 7.68
CA TYR A 668 -13.67 33.09 8.66
C TYR A 668 -12.17 33.34 8.47
N VAL A 669 -11.78 34.59 8.25
CA VAL A 669 -10.40 34.96 7.91
C VAL A 669 -9.82 35.84 9.00
N VAL A 670 -8.61 35.51 9.47
CA VAL A 670 -7.90 36.23 10.53
C VAL A 670 -6.50 36.59 10.02
N VAL A 671 -6.10 37.84 10.20
CA VAL A 671 -4.73 38.30 9.95
C VAL A 671 -4.03 38.54 11.28
N MET A 672 -2.96 37.80 11.54
CA MET A 672 -2.18 37.85 12.78
C MET A 672 -0.74 37.37 12.49
N ASN A 673 0.23 37.85 13.28
CA ASN A 673 1.63 37.35 13.28
C ASN A 673 2.26 37.19 11.87
N GLN A 674 2.10 38.21 11.01
CA GLN A 674 2.58 38.22 9.62
C GLN A 674 1.99 37.11 8.71
N LYS A 675 0.81 36.56 9.04
CA LYS A 675 0.10 35.54 8.27
C LYS A 675 -1.38 35.87 8.10
N VAL A 676 -1.96 35.40 6.99
CA VAL A 676 -3.41 35.39 6.74
C VAL A 676 -3.90 33.95 6.87
N HIS A 677 -4.81 33.69 7.81
CA HIS A 677 -5.38 32.37 8.11
C HIS A 677 -6.84 32.29 7.70
N PHE A 678 -7.25 31.17 7.09
CA PHE A 678 -8.62 30.91 6.64
C PHE A 678 -9.17 29.67 7.36
N PHE A 679 -10.21 29.87 8.15
CA PHE A 679 -10.92 28.83 8.92
C PHE A 679 -12.27 28.48 8.25
N ASN A 680 -12.93 27.41 8.69
CA ASN A 680 -14.28 27.10 8.21
C ASN A 680 -15.32 27.82 9.06
N HIS A 681 -15.11 27.81 10.39
CA HIS A 681 -15.96 28.44 11.39
C HIS A 681 -15.12 29.35 12.30
N GLU A 682 -15.80 30.25 13.00
CA GLU A 682 -15.19 31.26 13.88
C GLU A 682 -14.55 30.64 15.14
N HIS A 683 -15.13 29.56 15.67
CA HIS A 683 -14.58 28.81 16.80
C HIS A 683 -13.38 27.91 16.44
N ASP A 684 -13.08 27.68 15.16
CA ASP A 684 -11.91 26.91 14.74
C ASP A 684 -10.61 27.57 15.20
N GLN A 685 -10.58 28.91 15.35
CA GLN A 685 -9.37 29.71 15.59
C GLN A 685 -8.55 29.24 16.81
N SER A 686 -9.21 28.70 17.84
CA SER A 686 -8.57 28.21 19.07
C SER A 686 -8.54 26.68 19.19
N THR A 687 -9.10 25.95 18.23
CA THR A 687 -9.36 24.50 18.36
C THR A 687 -8.94 23.64 17.17
N ALA A 688 -8.72 24.22 15.98
CA ALA A 688 -8.44 23.49 14.75
C ALA A 688 -7.40 24.19 13.86
N GLU A 689 -6.77 23.44 12.95
CA GLU A 689 -5.81 23.99 12.01
C GLU A 689 -6.49 24.83 10.90
N PRO A 690 -5.86 25.93 10.45
CA PRO A 690 -6.38 26.77 9.37
C PRO A 690 -6.41 26.00 8.04
N THR A 691 -7.55 26.05 7.34
CA THR A 691 -7.75 25.41 6.02
C THR A 691 -6.83 25.99 4.93
N LEU A 692 -6.39 27.24 5.10
CA LEU A 692 -5.31 27.84 4.31
C LEU A 692 -4.55 28.83 5.21
N SER A 693 -3.23 28.92 5.04
CA SER A 693 -2.39 29.96 5.66
C SER A 693 -1.45 30.55 4.62
N LEU A 694 -1.35 31.87 4.56
CA LEU A 694 -0.51 32.63 3.64
C LEU A 694 0.44 33.54 4.41
N ASP A 695 1.75 33.36 4.24
CA ASP A 695 2.76 34.28 4.79
C ASP A 695 2.69 35.64 4.09
N ILE A 696 2.52 36.73 4.83
CA ILE A 696 2.48 38.08 4.26
C ILE A 696 3.81 38.45 3.60
N SER A 697 4.93 37.97 4.14
CA SER A 697 6.27 38.09 3.54
C SER A 697 6.40 37.49 2.13
N ARG A 698 5.46 36.62 1.74
CA ARG A 698 5.35 36.02 0.40
C ARG A 698 4.17 36.55 -0.40
N LEU A 699 3.38 37.49 0.11
CA LEU A 699 2.40 38.23 -0.69
C LEU A 699 3.12 39.37 -1.45
N PHE A 700 2.76 39.50 -2.73
CA PHE A 700 3.29 40.53 -3.63
C PHE A 700 2.44 41.80 -3.59
N HIS A 701 1.11 41.65 -3.70
CA HIS A 701 0.17 42.76 -3.80
C HIS A 701 -1.27 42.29 -3.50
N VAL A 702 -2.15 43.23 -3.18
CA VAL A 702 -3.60 43.02 -3.06
C VAL A 702 -4.33 44.15 -3.80
N ARG A 703 -5.38 43.83 -4.55
CA ARG A 703 -6.12 44.82 -5.35
C ARG A 703 -7.61 44.48 -5.53
N PRO A 704 -8.48 45.48 -5.77
CA PRO A 704 -9.80 45.27 -6.37
C PRO A 704 -9.67 44.55 -7.72
N VAL A 705 -10.68 43.76 -8.08
CA VAL A 705 -10.74 43.11 -9.40
C VAL A 705 -11.56 43.91 -10.41
N THR A 706 -11.26 43.70 -11.68
CA THR A 706 -12.00 44.25 -12.82
C THR A 706 -12.85 43.18 -13.49
N GLN A 707 -13.72 43.60 -14.42
CA GLN A 707 -14.50 42.69 -15.27
C GLN A 707 -13.62 41.72 -16.09
N GLY A 708 -12.37 42.10 -16.42
CA GLY A 708 -11.41 41.26 -17.13
C GLY A 708 -10.75 40.19 -16.26
N ASP A 709 -10.67 40.42 -14.94
CA ASP A 709 -10.11 39.45 -13.98
C ASP A 709 -11.11 38.34 -13.65
N VAL A 710 -12.40 38.66 -13.62
CA VAL A 710 -13.47 37.72 -13.25
C VAL A 710 -14.59 37.68 -14.30
N ILE A 711 -14.22 37.34 -15.55
CA ILE A 711 -15.06 37.29 -16.77
C ILE A 711 -16.36 36.46 -16.70
N ARG A 712 -16.67 35.82 -15.56
CA ARG A 712 -17.88 35.00 -15.33
C ARG A 712 -18.64 35.37 -14.04
N ALA A 713 -18.24 36.42 -13.34
CA ALA A 713 -18.98 36.97 -12.20
C ALA A 713 -20.07 37.95 -12.65
N ASN A 714 -21.07 38.19 -11.78
CA ASN A 714 -22.10 39.19 -12.01
C ASN A 714 -21.53 40.60 -11.81
N SER A 715 -22.03 41.59 -12.55
CA SER A 715 -21.60 43.00 -12.42
C SER A 715 -21.73 43.53 -10.99
N GLY A 716 -22.81 43.18 -10.27
CA GLY A 716 -23.03 43.56 -8.86
C GLY A 716 -22.18 42.80 -7.82
N ASP A 717 -21.50 41.72 -8.20
CA ASP A 717 -20.54 41.02 -7.33
C ASP A 717 -19.13 41.64 -7.43
N ILE A 718 -18.75 42.18 -8.59
CA ILE A 718 -17.38 42.61 -8.91
C ILE A 718 -16.81 43.66 -7.91
N PRO A 719 -17.53 44.73 -7.51
CA PRO A 719 -17.02 45.68 -6.51
C PRO A 719 -16.73 45.06 -5.14
N LYS A 720 -17.32 43.89 -4.84
CA LYS A 720 -17.12 43.17 -3.59
C LYS A 720 -15.93 42.21 -3.62
N ILE A 721 -15.28 42.03 -4.76
CA ILE A 721 -14.19 41.05 -4.95
C ILE A 721 -12.84 41.76 -4.97
N PHE A 722 -11.84 41.13 -4.34
CA PHE A 722 -10.44 41.51 -4.41
C PHE A 722 -9.55 40.27 -4.69
N GLN A 723 -8.35 40.51 -5.19
CA GLN A 723 -7.36 39.49 -5.52
C GLN A 723 -6.13 39.63 -4.62
N LEU A 724 -5.69 38.51 -4.05
CA LEU A 724 -4.40 38.36 -3.37
C LEU A 724 -3.40 37.72 -4.34
N LEU A 725 -2.31 38.43 -4.61
CA LEU A 725 -1.23 37.99 -5.50
C LEU A 725 -0.07 37.45 -4.65
N TYR A 726 0.19 36.15 -4.74
CA TYR A 726 1.31 35.48 -4.05
C TYR A 726 2.59 35.59 -4.91
N ALA A 727 3.73 35.72 -4.25
CA ALA A 727 5.02 36.03 -4.88
C ALA A 727 5.81 34.76 -5.26
N ASP A 728 5.23 33.90 -6.10
CA ASP A 728 6.06 33.09 -7.00
C ASP A 728 5.35 32.65 -8.29
N GLU A 729 6.10 32.07 -9.23
CA GLU A 729 5.67 31.62 -10.56
C GLU A 729 5.14 32.73 -11.52
N ARG A 730 6.02 33.66 -11.92
CA ARG A 730 5.76 34.64 -12.98
C ARG A 730 5.46 33.98 -14.34
N GLU A 731 4.25 34.22 -14.84
CA GLU A 731 3.87 34.13 -16.27
C GLU A 731 4.12 32.77 -16.97
N ASN A 732 3.32 31.76 -16.62
CA ASN A 732 3.09 30.64 -17.55
C ASN A 732 2.24 31.16 -18.71
N ARG A 733 2.79 31.16 -19.94
CA ARG A 733 1.96 31.22 -21.15
C ARG A 733 1.15 29.92 -21.25
N LYS A 734 -0.02 29.99 -21.89
CA LYS A 734 -1.00 28.89 -21.98
C LYS A 734 -0.34 27.57 -22.38
N GLU A 735 -0.61 26.50 -21.62
CA GLU A 735 -0.03 25.15 -21.77
C GLU A 735 -0.59 24.38 -23.00
N ALA A 736 -1.00 25.09 -24.05
CA ALA A 736 -1.62 24.52 -25.25
C ALA A 736 -0.66 24.41 -26.45
N GLU A 737 0.53 25.00 -26.37
CA GLU A 737 1.55 24.99 -27.43
C GLU A 737 2.93 24.67 -26.87
N LEU A 738 3.78 24.04 -27.70
CA LEU A 738 5.15 23.57 -27.40
C LEU A 738 5.25 22.39 -26.40
N SER A 739 4.84 21.21 -26.88
CA SER A 739 5.37 19.91 -26.47
C SER A 739 6.83 19.70 -26.93
N GLN A 740 7.69 20.71 -26.72
CA GLN A 740 9.10 20.67 -27.13
C GLN A 740 9.98 20.10 -26.01
N SER A 741 11.00 19.35 -26.44
CA SER A 741 11.91 18.61 -25.57
C SER A 741 12.63 19.53 -24.58
N VAL A 742 12.27 19.39 -23.30
CA VAL A 742 13.05 19.93 -22.18
C VAL A 742 14.41 19.21 -22.11
N THR A 743 15.48 19.93 -21.83
CA THR A 743 16.82 19.38 -21.56
C THR A 743 17.33 19.96 -20.25
N ASP A 744 17.53 19.13 -19.23
CA ASP A 744 18.03 19.60 -17.95
C ASP A 744 19.57 19.70 -17.95
N TYR A 745 20.11 20.86 -17.59
CA TYR A 745 21.53 21.18 -17.76
C TYR A 745 22.07 22.06 -16.63
N ARG A 746 22.93 21.52 -15.76
CA ARG A 746 23.50 22.26 -14.61
C ARG A 746 22.41 22.99 -13.80
N LEU A 747 21.33 22.27 -13.46
CA LEU A 747 20.10 22.76 -12.81
C LEU A 747 19.21 23.72 -13.63
N HIS A 748 19.49 23.97 -14.91
CA HIS A 748 18.62 24.73 -15.81
C HIS A 748 17.65 23.80 -16.54
N GLN A 749 16.37 24.18 -16.58
CA GLN A 749 15.39 23.55 -17.43
C GLN A 749 15.40 24.22 -18.82
N MET A 750 16.26 23.75 -19.73
CA MET A 750 16.47 24.36 -21.05
C MET A 750 15.39 23.94 -22.05
N VAL A 751 14.96 24.88 -22.90
CA VAL A 751 13.94 24.67 -23.95
C VAL A 751 14.39 25.32 -25.25
N PRO A 752 14.19 24.69 -26.42
CA PRO A 752 14.49 25.32 -27.70
C PRO A 752 13.64 26.57 -27.98
N ILE A 753 14.26 27.60 -28.54
CA ILE A 753 13.63 28.87 -28.90
C ILE A 753 14.33 29.48 -30.13
N THR A 754 13.57 30.13 -31.02
CA THR A 754 14.11 30.88 -32.16
C THR A 754 14.01 32.38 -31.90
N PHE A 755 15.09 33.11 -32.15
CA PHE A 755 15.14 34.57 -32.02
C PHE A 755 15.15 35.22 -33.40
N TYR A 756 14.07 35.94 -33.74
CA TYR A 756 13.93 36.70 -35.00
C TYR A 756 14.59 38.09 -34.95
N ILE A 757 15.07 38.50 -33.78
CA ILE A 757 15.72 39.79 -33.49
C ILE A 757 17.11 39.49 -32.91
N PRO A 758 18.17 40.26 -33.25
CA PRO A 758 19.50 40.09 -32.67
C PRO A 758 19.47 40.02 -31.14
N THR A 759 19.89 38.87 -30.60
CA THR A 759 19.85 38.52 -29.18
C THR A 759 21.17 37.82 -28.85
N ALA A 760 21.94 38.32 -27.88
CA ALA A 760 23.23 37.76 -27.53
C ALA A 760 23.11 36.44 -26.75
N CYS A 761 24.13 35.59 -26.87
CA CYS A 761 24.33 34.40 -26.05
C CYS A 761 25.02 34.73 -24.72
N ASP A 762 24.48 34.28 -23.60
CA ASP A 762 25.04 34.55 -22.26
C ASP A 762 26.40 33.87 -22.00
N ILE A 763 26.81 32.89 -22.82
CA ILE A 763 28.15 32.29 -22.79
C ILE A 763 29.10 33.06 -23.72
N CYS A 764 28.91 32.97 -25.04
CA CYS A 764 29.91 33.47 -26.01
C CYS A 764 29.63 34.88 -26.57
N GLN A 765 28.55 35.56 -26.14
CA GLN A 765 28.09 36.89 -26.57
C GLN A 765 27.82 37.06 -28.08
N LYS A 766 28.00 36.02 -28.90
CA LYS A 766 27.56 35.98 -30.30
C LYS A 766 26.04 35.97 -30.40
N ASN A 767 25.49 36.47 -31.50
CA ASN A 767 24.05 36.45 -31.74
C ASN A 767 23.48 35.03 -31.85
N LEU A 768 22.30 34.84 -31.28
CA LEU A 768 21.43 33.66 -31.36
C LEU A 768 20.44 33.76 -32.55
N TRP A 769 20.70 34.66 -33.50
CA TRP A 769 19.85 34.93 -34.67
C TRP A 769 20.17 33.94 -35.79
N SER A 770 19.31 32.93 -35.95
CA SER A 770 19.43 31.87 -36.95
C SER A 770 18.09 31.11 -37.09
N ILE A 771 17.96 30.32 -38.15
CA ILE A 771 16.89 29.31 -38.30
C ILE A 771 17.07 28.17 -37.28
N THR A 772 18.29 27.92 -36.82
CA THR A 772 18.60 26.91 -35.79
C THR A 772 18.14 27.38 -34.40
N PRO A 773 17.35 26.60 -33.65
CA PRO A 773 16.88 27.01 -32.33
C PRO A 773 18.03 27.08 -31.31
N ALA A 774 18.13 28.22 -30.65
CA ALA A 774 18.87 28.42 -29.41
C ALA A 774 18.16 27.70 -28.24
N LEU A 775 18.76 27.72 -27.06
CA LEU A 775 18.16 27.22 -25.81
C LEU A 775 17.94 28.37 -24.83
N GLU A 776 16.77 28.41 -24.18
CA GLU A 776 16.47 29.31 -23.05
C GLU A 776 16.06 28.50 -21.82
N CYS A 777 16.59 28.85 -20.64
CA CYS A 777 16.16 28.25 -19.39
C CYS A 777 14.80 28.81 -18.95
N ARG A 778 13.81 27.94 -18.70
CA ARG A 778 12.50 28.36 -18.15
C ARG A 778 12.61 29.09 -16.80
N LEU A 779 13.55 28.67 -15.95
CA LEU A 779 13.67 29.14 -14.55
C LEU A 779 14.35 30.51 -14.44
N CYS A 780 15.42 30.76 -15.20
CA CYS A 780 16.23 31.98 -15.08
C CYS A 780 16.41 32.78 -16.39
N ARG A 781 15.81 32.32 -17.50
CA ARG A 781 15.82 32.97 -18.82
C ARG A 781 17.19 33.22 -19.45
N VAL A 782 18.23 32.53 -18.98
CA VAL A 782 19.56 32.51 -19.62
C VAL A 782 19.47 31.84 -20.99
N LYS A 783 20.17 32.38 -21.99
CA LYS A 783 20.05 32.05 -23.42
C LYS A 783 21.39 31.60 -23.99
N ILE A 784 21.44 30.39 -24.55
CA ILE A 784 22.69 29.80 -25.07
C ILE A 784 22.50 29.16 -26.45
N HIS A 785 23.57 29.11 -27.25
CA HIS A 785 23.61 28.23 -28.43
C HIS A 785 23.48 26.77 -27.98
N LYS A 786 22.81 25.93 -28.80
CA LYS A 786 22.61 24.49 -28.51
C LYS A 786 23.93 23.72 -28.51
N GLU A 787 24.92 24.27 -29.20
CA GLU A 787 26.27 23.76 -29.41
C GLU A 787 27.05 23.75 -28.09
N HIS A 788 26.91 24.77 -27.23
CA HIS A 788 27.59 24.82 -25.93
C HIS A 788 27.30 23.62 -25.01
N ILE A 789 26.12 22.99 -25.11
CA ILE A 789 25.82 21.75 -24.36
C ILE A 789 26.48 20.52 -25.01
N LYS A 790 26.60 20.49 -26.35
CA LYS A 790 27.21 19.37 -27.08
C LYS A 790 28.72 19.37 -26.95
N ASP A 791 29.34 20.55 -26.94
CA ASP A 791 30.78 20.71 -26.86
C ASP A 791 31.27 20.33 -25.45
N GLU A 792 30.59 20.79 -24.38
CA GLU A 792 30.82 20.33 -22.99
C GLU A 792 30.62 18.81 -22.78
N LEU A 793 29.90 18.12 -23.67
CA LEU A 793 29.74 16.66 -23.63
C LEU A 793 30.86 15.92 -24.39
N LYS A 794 31.45 16.52 -25.44
CA LYS A 794 32.61 15.98 -26.15
C LYS A 794 33.92 16.19 -25.38
N ASP A 795 34.09 17.37 -24.78
CA ASP A 795 35.28 17.70 -23.99
C ASP A 795 35.41 16.84 -22.72
N LYS A 796 34.37 16.07 -22.37
CA LYS A 796 34.40 15.03 -21.33
C LYS A 796 34.92 13.67 -21.81
N GLU A 797 34.90 13.39 -23.11
CA GLU A 797 35.49 12.19 -23.70
C GLU A 797 36.96 12.45 -24.11
N GLU A 798 37.32 13.68 -24.49
CA GLU A 798 38.68 14.03 -24.91
C GLU A 798 39.49 14.91 -23.93
N SER A 799 40.23 14.21 -23.06
CA SER A 799 41.56 14.55 -22.52
C SER A 799 41.73 15.28 -21.18
N ASN A 800 42.63 14.72 -20.37
CA ASN A 800 43.36 15.42 -19.30
C ASN A 800 44.22 16.54 -19.91
N LYS A 801 43.69 17.76 -20.02
CA LYS A 801 44.46 18.96 -20.38
C LYS A 801 44.10 20.14 -19.48
N GLU A 802 44.99 20.45 -18.56
CA GLU A 802 44.97 21.70 -17.79
C GLU A 802 45.15 22.88 -18.75
N GLY A 803 44.20 23.82 -18.80
CA GLY A 803 44.32 25.03 -19.63
C GLY A 803 43.01 25.68 -20.11
N ALA A 804 41.88 24.98 -20.09
CA ALA A 804 40.60 25.48 -20.62
C ALA A 804 39.73 26.23 -19.57
N ALA A 805 40.20 27.39 -19.12
CA ALA A 805 39.36 28.33 -18.35
C ALA A 805 38.49 29.20 -19.28
N ILE A 806 37.35 29.69 -18.75
CA ILE A 806 36.42 30.64 -19.40
C ILE A 806 35.64 30.06 -20.61
N ASN A 807 34.52 29.37 -20.33
CA ASN A 807 33.28 29.34 -21.17
C ASN A 807 32.12 28.51 -20.54
N HIS A 808 32.16 28.22 -19.24
CA HIS A 808 31.20 27.33 -18.57
C HIS A 808 29.96 28.06 -18.03
N LEU A 809 28.77 27.48 -18.20
CA LEU A 809 27.55 27.98 -17.56
C LEU A 809 27.58 27.71 -16.04
N LEU A 810 27.40 28.74 -15.23
CA LEU A 810 27.24 28.63 -13.77
C LEU A 810 25.87 27.99 -13.44
N PRO A 811 25.75 27.12 -12.42
CA PRO A 811 24.50 26.43 -12.10
C PRO A 811 23.30 27.36 -11.82
N CYS A 812 22.08 26.90 -12.13
CA CYS A 812 20.89 27.72 -12.00
C CYS A 812 20.60 28.08 -10.54
N LYS A 813 20.54 29.38 -10.22
CA LYS A 813 20.29 29.89 -8.87
C LYS A 813 18.81 29.91 -8.47
N VAL A 814 17.91 29.48 -9.35
CA VAL A 814 16.46 29.39 -9.11
C VAL A 814 16.13 27.94 -8.78
N ARG A 815 15.90 27.63 -7.50
CA ARG A 815 15.47 26.27 -7.09
C ARG A 815 14.07 26.01 -7.63
N SER A 816 13.93 24.92 -8.39
CA SER A 816 12.60 24.37 -8.71
C SER A 816 11.97 23.83 -7.43
N VAL A 817 10.77 24.31 -7.09
CA VAL A 817 9.92 23.74 -6.04
C VAL A 817 8.73 23.08 -6.75
N PRO A 818 8.47 21.77 -6.56
CA PRO A 818 7.36 21.09 -7.24
C PRO A 818 5.99 21.74 -6.94
N SER A 819 5.24 22.08 -7.98
CA SER A 819 4.00 22.85 -7.89
C SER A 819 2.86 22.08 -7.18
N LYS A 820 2.80 22.19 -5.85
CA LYS A 820 1.66 21.76 -5.01
C LYS A 820 0.96 22.90 -4.26
N CYS A 821 1.46 24.14 -4.37
CA CYS A 821 0.82 25.32 -3.77
C CYS A 821 -0.34 25.80 -4.66
N GLN A 822 -1.59 25.52 -4.27
CA GLN A 822 -2.80 25.96 -4.99
C GLN A 822 -3.08 27.49 -4.89
N ALA A 823 -2.13 28.28 -4.39
CA ALA A 823 -2.30 29.68 -4.02
C ALA A 823 -1.95 30.70 -5.13
N ARG A 824 -2.00 30.30 -6.41
CA ARG A 824 -1.99 31.25 -7.53
C ARG A 824 -3.34 31.98 -7.58
N ASP A 825 -3.30 33.30 -7.56
CA ASP A 825 -4.44 34.20 -7.80
C ASP A 825 -5.67 33.96 -6.91
N LEU A 826 -5.49 33.95 -5.58
CA LEU A 826 -6.60 33.79 -4.65
C LEU A 826 -7.57 34.99 -4.72
N LEU A 827 -8.80 34.73 -5.13
CA LEU A 827 -9.90 35.69 -5.09
C LEU A 827 -10.63 35.62 -3.74
N CYS A 828 -10.98 36.77 -3.18
CA CYS A 828 -11.78 36.92 -1.97
C CYS A 828 -12.96 37.86 -2.24
N ARG A 829 -14.17 37.47 -1.85
CA ARG A 829 -15.39 38.28 -1.94
C ARG A 829 -15.90 38.67 -0.55
N ALA A 830 -15.98 39.96 -0.30
CA ALA A 830 -16.60 40.55 0.87
C ALA A 830 -18.13 40.64 0.75
N GLU A 831 -18.81 41.02 1.82
CA GLU A 831 -20.27 41.12 1.87
C GLU A 831 -20.77 42.44 1.24
N SER A 832 -19.96 43.50 1.31
CA SER A 832 -20.18 44.80 0.69
C SER A 832 -18.90 45.33 0.02
N GLU A 833 -19.04 46.34 -0.84
CA GLU A 833 -17.89 47.07 -1.40
C GLU A 833 -17.09 47.79 -0.31
N HIS A 834 -17.76 48.36 0.70
CA HIS A 834 -17.08 49.04 1.81
C HIS A 834 -16.12 48.10 2.56
N ILE A 835 -16.60 46.91 2.90
CA ILE A 835 -15.80 45.86 3.56
C ILE A 835 -14.66 45.39 2.63
N GLN A 836 -14.90 45.30 1.31
CA GLN A 836 -13.83 45.00 0.34
C GLN A 836 -12.72 46.07 0.40
N GLN A 837 -13.08 47.35 0.42
CA GLN A 837 -12.11 48.44 0.46
C GLN A 837 -11.30 48.44 1.77
N GLU A 838 -11.92 48.15 2.92
CA GLU A 838 -11.20 47.95 4.18
C GLU A 838 -10.16 46.82 4.10
N TRP A 839 -10.57 45.64 3.62
CA TRP A 839 -9.69 44.48 3.50
C TRP A 839 -8.52 44.77 2.55
N VAL A 840 -8.76 45.43 1.42
CA VAL A 840 -7.72 45.87 0.49
C VAL A 840 -6.76 46.87 1.16
N ARG A 841 -7.26 47.89 1.86
CA ARG A 841 -6.42 48.88 2.57
C ARG A 841 -5.54 48.22 3.63
N PHE A 842 -6.12 47.40 4.51
CA PHE A 842 -5.42 46.72 5.59
C PHE A 842 -4.35 45.76 5.05
N LEU A 843 -4.71 44.90 4.10
CA LEU A 843 -3.76 43.93 3.53
C LEU A 843 -2.68 44.63 2.69
N ALA A 844 -2.98 45.74 2.00
CA ALA A 844 -1.97 46.51 1.28
C ALA A 844 -0.94 47.14 2.24
N PHE A 845 -1.41 47.72 3.36
CA PHE A 845 -0.54 48.26 4.40
C PHE A 845 0.33 47.17 5.03
N GLN A 846 -0.22 45.99 5.32
CA GLN A 846 0.56 44.87 5.87
C GLN A 846 1.58 44.30 4.86
N ILE A 847 1.23 44.21 3.57
CA ILE A 847 2.17 43.85 2.50
C ILE A 847 3.26 44.94 2.33
N GLN A 848 2.96 46.21 2.62
CA GLN A 848 3.96 47.29 2.63
C GLN A 848 4.85 47.27 3.89
N LYS A 849 4.28 47.02 5.07
CA LYS A 849 5.01 46.87 6.35
C LYS A 849 5.85 45.58 6.41
N GLY A 850 5.50 44.50 5.71
CA GLY A 850 6.21 43.22 5.86
C GLY A 850 6.23 42.26 4.67
N GLY A 851 5.71 42.64 3.51
CA GLY A 851 5.61 41.77 2.33
C GLY A 851 6.86 41.68 1.46
N TYR A 852 6.74 40.92 0.37
CA TYR A 852 7.86 40.49 -0.49
C TYR A 852 8.76 41.64 -0.98
N ALA A 853 8.16 42.81 -1.27
CA ALA A 853 8.89 44.00 -1.69
C ALA A 853 9.84 44.56 -0.62
N ARG A 854 9.45 44.53 0.67
CA ARG A 854 10.25 45.04 1.80
C ARG A 854 11.37 44.06 2.17
N VAL A 855 11.10 42.75 2.16
CA VAL A 855 12.13 41.72 2.37
C VAL A 855 13.25 41.85 1.34
N ARG A 856 12.89 42.09 0.07
CA ARG A 856 13.85 42.23 -1.04
C ARG A 856 14.65 43.54 -1.02
N SER A 857 14.13 44.63 -0.43
CA SER A 857 14.90 45.88 -0.30
C SER A 857 15.92 45.79 0.84
N LEU A 858 15.54 45.21 1.98
CA LEU A 858 16.46 44.93 3.09
C LEU A 858 17.62 44.02 2.63
N GLY A 859 17.31 42.92 1.93
CA GLY A 859 18.31 42.00 1.37
C GLY A 859 19.17 42.53 0.22
N ARG A 860 19.00 43.79 -0.21
CA ARG A 860 19.87 44.45 -1.20
C ARG A 860 20.85 45.46 -0.59
N ASN A 861 20.52 46.04 0.56
CA ASN A 861 21.38 47.06 1.19
C ASN A 861 22.61 46.44 1.88
N THR A 862 22.59 45.14 2.16
CA THR A 862 23.72 44.40 2.75
C THR A 862 24.87 44.10 1.78
N THR A 863 24.69 44.30 0.47
CA THR A 863 25.72 44.01 -0.56
C THR A 863 26.32 45.26 -1.20
N LYS A 864 26.27 46.41 -0.51
CA LYS A 864 26.95 47.66 -0.92
C LYS A 864 27.59 48.38 0.27
N SER A 865 28.44 47.67 1.01
CA SER A 865 29.38 48.29 1.96
C SER A 865 30.68 47.49 2.05
N ARG A 866 31.78 48.15 1.66
CA ARG A 866 33.19 47.70 1.64
C ARG A 866 33.55 46.53 0.68
N THR A 867 34.75 46.72 0.10
CA THR A 867 35.55 45.82 -0.75
C THR A 867 34.77 45.08 -1.84
#